data_AF-A0A3D4VXG7-F1
#
_entry.id   AF-A0A3D4VXG7-F1
#
_cell.length_a   1.000
_cell.length_b   1.000
_cell.length_c   1.000
_cell.angle_alpha   90.00
_cell.angle_beta   90.00
_cell.angle_gamma   90.00
#
_symmetry.space_group_name_H-M   'P 1'
#
loop_
_entity.id
_entity.type
_entity.pdbx_description
1 polymer ?
#
loop_
_entity_poly.entity_id
_entity_poly.type
_entity_poly.pdbx_seq_one_letter_code
_entity_poly.pdbx_strand_id
1 'polypeptide(L)'
;MNQKKQNRMAVRQAAAKAVLRDEQNRRIQFAATNPEGEVMKNLRTTLRGLDEDAVTASRAKYGSNKVTHEKKKSLVQRLAGAFVNPFTAILFCLALVSTMTDMVFPYFSLLGSAPEDFDPLTVVIILTMVLISGTLRFVQESRSGNAAEKLLAMITTTCMVTRREQEKVEIPMDDLVVGDIVHLSAGDMIPADVRILEAKDLFVSQASLTGESEPIEKTPLVSAPRDSVTDYTDIAFMGSNVISGSATAVAVCVGDQTLFGSMASAVAGEAVETSFTKGVNAVSWVLIRFMMVMVPLVFFINGITKGDWLEAFLFGISIAVGLTPEMLPMIVTTCLAKGAVSMSKKQTIVKNLNSIQNFGAIDILCTDKTGTLTQDKVVLEYHLNVNGENDTRVLRHAYLNSYFQTGYKNLMDLAIIHKTEEEETADSRLLDLSENYVKVDEIPFDFTRRRLTTVVQDKAGKTQMVTKGAVEEMLSICAYAEQDGRVEPLTNALRSKILHTVDELNDKGFRVLAIAQKSNPSPVDAFGVKDERDMVLLGYLAFLDPPKESTADAIRALKDHGVTTKILTGDNDKVTRTICKQVGLKVRNMLLGSDLDHMSDAELARAAESTDVFAKLTPDQKARVVSVLRENGHTVGFMGDGINDAAAMKAADIGISVDTAVDVAKESADIILLEKDLMVLEQGIIEGRKTYANMIKYIKMTASSNFGNMFSVLAASALLPFLPMMSVHLIFLNLIYDLSCTAIPWDNVDEEFIAKPRKWDASSVGSFMIWIGPTSSIFDFTTYIFMYFVFCPLFVSGGVLFNDLAAHYSGAQLALMQAQYIGMFQAGWFVESMWSQTLVIHMIRTPKLPFIQSRASAPVTLLTMTGIAVLTIIPFTPFGTALGFVALPAAYFAYLIPCILLYMVLATSLKKAYVRHYGELL
;
A
#
# COMPACT_ATOMS: atom_id res chain seq x y z
N MET A 1 -6.10 -9.93 -38.54
CA MET A 1 -6.19 -11.36 -38.19
C MET A 1 -6.11 -11.63 -36.67
N ASN A 2 -5.39 -10.81 -35.88
CA ASN A 2 -5.28 -10.95 -34.41
C ASN A 2 -6.58 -10.66 -33.63
N GLN A 3 -7.39 -9.69 -34.04
CA GLN A 3 -8.64 -9.31 -33.34
C GLN A 3 -9.71 -10.43 -33.35
N LYS A 4 -9.89 -11.13 -34.47
CA LYS A 4 -10.78 -12.30 -34.56
C LYS A 4 -10.29 -13.49 -33.70
N LYS A 5 -8.97 -13.65 -33.56
CA LYS A 5 -8.36 -14.70 -32.74
C LYS A 5 -8.47 -14.38 -31.26
N GLN A 6 -8.25 -13.12 -30.87
CA GLN A 6 -8.50 -12.60 -29.52
C GLN A 6 -9.99 -12.70 -29.15
N ASN A 7 -10.92 -12.31 -30.02
CA ASN A 7 -12.35 -12.46 -29.77
C ASN A 7 -12.76 -13.93 -29.62
N ARG A 8 -12.24 -14.85 -30.44
CA ARG A 8 -12.52 -16.29 -30.27
C ARG A 8 -11.95 -16.86 -28.97
N MET A 9 -10.78 -16.39 -28.53
CA MET A 9 -10.20 -16.79 -27.24
C MET A 9 -11.02 -16.23 -26.07
N ALA A 10 -11.44 -14.97 -26.14
CA ALA A 10 -12.29 -14.32 -25.14
C ALA A 10 -13.66 -15.02 -25.01
N VAL A 11 -14.30 -15.36 -26.14
CA VAL A 11 -15.57 -16.10 -26.15
C VAL A 11 -15.40 -17.52 -25.59
N ARG A 12 -14.31 -18.23 -25.92
CA ARG A 12 -14.01 -19.54 -25.32
C ARG A 12 -13.74 -19.46 -23.82
N GLN A 13 -13.03 -18.43 -23.37
CA GLN A 13 -12.76 -18.19 -21.95
C GLN A 13 -14.04 -17.83 -21.19
N ALA A 14 -14.92 -17.00 -21.77
CA ALA A 14 -16.22 -16.67 -21.20
C ALA A 14 -17.13 -17.90 -21.09
N ALA A 15 -17.18 -18.75 -22.12
CA ALA A 15 -17.95 -20.00 -22.09
C ALA A 15 -17.40 -21.00 -21.06
N ALA A 16 -16.08 -21.15 -20.96
CA ALA A 16 -15.46 -22.01 -19.94
C ALA A 16 -15.73 -21.50 -18.51
N LYS A 17 -15.67 -20.17 -18.30
CA LYS A 17 -16.04 -19.54 -17.02
C LYS A 17 -17.51 -19.72 -16.67
N ALA A 18 -18.41 -19.66 -17.65
CA ALA A 18 -19.85 -19.88 -17.43
C ALA A 18 -20.17 -21.32 -17.00
N VAL A 19 -19.52 -22.32 -17.59
CA VAL A 19 -19.67 -23.73 -17.20
C VAL A 19 -19.16 -23.98 -15.79
N LEU A 20 -18.00 -23.42 -15.44
CA LEU A 20 -17.46 -23.48 -14.07
C LEU A 20 -18.43 -22.85 -13.05
N ARG A 21 -19.03 -21.71 -13.39
CA ARG A 21 -20.01 -21.03 -12.52
C ARG A 21 -21.29 -21.84 -12.34
N ASP A 22 -21.78 -22.52 -13.37
CA ASP A 22 -22.96 -23.41 -13.26
C ASP A 22 -22.65 -24.63 -12.37
N GLU A 23 -21.45 -25.21 -12.49
CA GLU A 23 -21.03 -26.32 -11.63
C GLU A 23 -20.88 -25.89 -10.16
N GLN A 24 -20.35 -24.70 -9.91
CA GLN A 24 -20.22 -24.12 -8.56
C GLN A 24 -21.60 -23.88 -7.92
N ASN A 25 -22.49 -23.21 -8.65
CA ASN A 25 -23.86 -22.97 -8.19
C ASN A 25 -24.58 -24.27 -7.88
N ARG A 26 -24.40 -25.32 -8.68
CA ARG A 26 -24.96 -26.65 -8.40
C ARG A 26 -24.41 -27.27 -7.13
N ARG A 27 -23.11 -27.12 -6.83
CA ARG A 27 -22.54 -27.64 -5.58
C ARG A 27 -23.07 -26.92 -4.36
N ILE A 28 -23.19 -25.58 -4.44
CA ILE A 28 -23.75 -24.78 -3.35
C ILE A 28 -25.23 -25.11 -3.15
N GLN A 29 -26.00 -25.19 -4.25
CA GLN A 29 -27.41 -25.59 -4.21
C GLN A 29 -27.57 -26.99 -3.62
N PHE A 30 -26.74 -27.96 -4.03
CA PHE A 30 -26.75 -29.30 -3.46
C PHE A 30 -26.45 -29.27 -1.95
N ALA A 31 -25.46 -28.49 -1.52
CA ALA A 31 -25.15 -28.35 -0.11
C ALA A 31 -26.30 -27.71 0.69
N ALA A 32 -27.00 -26.74 0.11
CA ALA A 32 -28.10 -26.03 0.76
C ALA A 32 -29.39 -26.87 0.87
N THR A 33 -29.73 -27.63 -0.18
CA THR A 33 -31.03 -28.33 -0.26
C THR A 33 -31.02 -29.74 0.31
N ASN A 34 -29.86 -30.27 0.74
CA ASN A 34 -29.75 -31.64 1.26
C ASN A 34 -29.35 -31.64 2.74
N PRO A 35 -29.73 -32.69 3.49
CA PRO A 35 -29.34 -32.84 4.89
C PRO A 35 -27.82 -32.96 5.07
N GLU A 36 -27.32 -32.51 6.23
CA GLU A 36 -25.89 -32.51 6.59
C GLU A 36 -25.18 -33.85 6.33
N GLY A 37 -25.82 -34.98 6.62
CA GLY A 37 -25.24 -36.30 6.44
C GLY A 37 -24.98 -36.66 4.98
N GLU A 38 -25.84 -36.19 4.07
CA GLU A 38 -25.69 -36.41 2.63
C GLU A 38 -24.60 -35.51 2.04
N VAL A 39 -24.52 -34.26 2.52
CA VAL A 39 -23.46 -33.31 2.16
C VAL A 39 -22.10 -33.85 2.60
N MET A 40 -21.96 -34.28 3.86
CA MET A 40 -20.72 -34.86 4.38
C MET A 40 -20.29 -36.12 3.62
N LYS A 41 -21.25 -36.99 3.26
CA LYS A 41 -20.99 -38.19 2.47
C LYS A 41 -20.49 -37.86 1.07
N ASN A 42 -21.06 -36.85 0.42
CA ASN A 42 -20.63 -36.39 -0.91
C ASN A 42 -19.19 -35.81 -0.85
N LEU A 43 -18.90 -35.04 0.19
CA LEU A 43 -17.57 -34.44 0.43
C LEU A 43 -16.55 -35.43 1.00
N ARG A 44 -16.96 -36.66 1.35
CA ARG A 44 -16.13 -37.71 2.00
C ARG A 44 -15.50 -37.24 3.32
N THR A 45 -16.25 -36.49 4.11
CA THR A 45 -15.80 -35.97 5.41
C THR A 45 -16.67 -36.48 6.56
N THR A 46 -16.23 -36.26 7.79
CA THR A 46 -16.94 -36.60 9.04
C THR A 46 -16.88 -35.41 10.00
N LEU A 47 -17.66 -35.43 11.08
CA LEU A 47 -17.59 -34.40 12.13
C LEU A 47 -16.21 -34.32 12.82
N ARG A 48 -15.37 -35.35 12.70
CA ARG A 48 -13.97 -35.34 13.16
C ARG A 48 -13.01 -34.74 12.12
N GLY A 49 -13.50 -34.28 10.97
CA GLY A 49 -12.69 -33.75 9.88
C GLY A 49 -12.03 -34.81 9.01
N LEU A 50 -11.17 -34.33 8.10
CA LEU A 50 -10.38 -35.13 7.15
C LEU A 50 -9.07 -35.63 7.79
N ASP A 51 -8.48 -36.69 7.23
CA ASP A 51 -7.11 -37.15 7.48
C ASP A 51 -6.12 -36.56 6.44
N GLU A 52 -4.81 -36.66 6.68
CA GLU A 52 -3.80 -36.04 5.78
C GLU A 52 -3.88 -36.56 4.33
N ASP A 53 -4.17 -37.86 4.16
CA ASP A 53 -4.34 -38.48 2.84
C ASP A 53 -5.57 -37.90 2.11
N ALA A 54 -6.71 -37.74 2.80
CA ALA A 54 -7.89 -37.13 2.21
C ALA A 54 -7.71 -35.63 1.93
N VAL A 55 -6.94 -34.92 2.76
CA VAL A 55 -6.58 -33.51 2.50
C VAL A 55 -5.80 -33.41 1.19
N THR A 56 -4.81 -34.29 0.99
CA THR A 56 -3.99 -34.31 -0.23
C THR A 56 -4.84 -34.68 -1.46
N ALA A 57 -5.74 -35.65 -1.33
CA ALA A 57 -6.67 -36.04 -2.39
C ALA A 57 -7.68 -34.93 -2.73
N SER A 58 -8.21 -34.22 -1.72
CA SER A 58 -9.11 -33.09 -1.88
C SER A 58 -8.40 -31.93 -2.59
N ARG A 59 -7.18 -31.59 -2.18
CA ARG A 59 -6.33 -30.57 -2.81
C ARG A 59 -6.03 -30.88 -4.27
N ALA A 60 -5.76 -32.15 -4.61
CA ALA A 60 -5.54 -32.57 -5.99
C ALA A 60 -6.80 -32.45 -6.87
N LYS A 61 -7.99 -32.68 -6.29
CA LYS A 61 -9.27 -32.65 -7.01
C LYS A 61 -9.84 -31.24 -7.17
N TYR A 62 -9.86 -30.45 -6.09
CA TYR A 62 -10.54 -29.15 -6.04
C TYR A 62 -9.58 -27.95 -6.12
N GLY A 63 -8.28 -28.16 -5.87
CA GLY A 63 -7.27 -27.10 -5.83
C GLY A 63 -7.01 -26.56 -4.42
N SER A 64 -6.16 -25.54 -4.36
CA SER A 64 -5.85 -24.80 -3.11
C SER A 64 -6.85 -23.66 -2.88
N ASN A 65 -7.02 -23.24 -1.63
CA ASN A 65 -7.85 -22.09 -1.27
C ASN A 65 -7.15 -20.74 -1.53
N LYS A 66 -6.71 -20.51 -2.78
CA LYS A 66 -6.11 -19.25 -3.22
C LYS A 66 -7.00 -18.62 -4.29
N VAL A 67 -7.39 -17.37 -4.07
CA VAL A 67 -8.04 -16.55 -5.10
C VAL A 67 -6.95 -16.00 -6.01
N THR A 68 -6.99 -16.37 -7.29
CA THR A 68 -5.95 -15.98 -8.24
C THR A 68 -6.11 -14.50 -8.61
N HIS A 69 -5.39 -13.62 -7.91
CA HIS A 69 -5.10 -12.26 -8.39
C HIS A 69 -4.08 -12.36 -9.51
N GLU A 70 -4.44 -11.92 -10.72
CA GLU A 70 -3.65 -11.93 -11.98
C GLU A 70 -2.62 -13.08 -12.13
N LYS A 71 -2.83 -13.98 -13.10
CA LYS A 71 -1.84 -15.02 -13.42
C LYS A 71 -0.46 -14.41 -13.63
N LYS A 72 0.51 -14.82 -12.81
CA LYS A 72 1.91 -14.40 -12.93
C LYS A 72 2.36 -14.54 -14.38
N LYS A 73 2.82 -13.44 -14.98
CA LYS A 73 3.49 -13.48 -16.28
C LYS A 73 4.61 -14.51 -16.20
N SER A 74 4.64 -15.46 -17.14
CA SER A 74 5.70 -16.47 -17.19
C SER A 74 7.06 -15.81 -17.37
N LEU A 75 8.15 -16.48 -16.99
CA LEU A 75 9.51 -15.93 -17.18
C LEU A 75 9.75 -15.50 -18.64
N VAL A 76 9.24 -16.28 -19.60
CA VAL A 76 9.31 -15.97 -21.04
C VAL A 76 8.48 -14.73 -21.38
N GLN A 77 7.29 -14.56 -20.81
CA GLN A 77 6.45 -13.37 -21.02
C GLN A 77 7.06 -12.11 -20.38
N ARG A 78 7.69 -12.24 -19.20
CA ARG A 78 8.40 -11.13 -18.55
C ARG A 78 9.62 -10.72 -19.35
N LEU A 79 10.40 -11.69 -19.83
CA LEU A 79 11.54 -11.44 -20.71
C LEU A 79 11.08 -10.78 -22.01
N ALA A 80 10.08 -11.33 -22.70
CA ALA A 80 9.53 -10.72 -23.90
C ALA A 80 8.99 -9.30 -23.64
N GLY A 81 8.29 -9.06 -22.54
CA GLY A 81 7.81 -7.72 -22.16
C GLY A 81 8.92 -6.71 -21.83
N ALA A 82 10.09 -7.19 -21.38
CA ALA A 82 11.26 -6.34 -21.17
C ALA A 82 11.83 -5.80 -22.49
N PHE A 83 11.78 -6.60 -23.56
CA PHE A 83 12.27 -6.25 -24.92
C PHE A 83 11.19 -5.72 -25.87
N VAL A 84 9.92 -5.94 -25.59
CA VAL A 84 8.79 -5.50 -26.43
C VAL A 84 8.14 -4.30 -25.76
N ASN A 85 8.74 -3.13 -25.95
CA ASN A 85 8.15 -1.84 -25.62
C ASN A 85 8.19 -0.90 -26.85
N PRO A 86 7.38 0.18 -26.90
CA PRO A 86 7.35 1.10 -28.03
C PRO A 86 8.73 1.70 -28.39
N PHE A 87 9.64 1.79 -27.42
CA PHE A 87 10.96 2.42 -27.57
C PHE A 87 12.00 1.47 -28.13
N THR A 88 12.02 0.22 -27.67
CA THR A 88 12.79 -0.85 -28.30
C THR A 88 12.31 -1.06 -29.74
N ALA A 89 11.02 -0.88 -30.03
CA ALA A 89 10.52 -0.90 -31.41
C ALA A 89 11.11 0.25 -32.25
N ILE A 90 11.27 1.46 -31.69
CA ILE A 90 11.96 2.57 -32.36
C ILE A 90 13.45 2.26 -32.55
N LEU A 91 14.13 1.69 -31.56
CA LEU A 91 15.54 1.27 -31.68
C LEU A 91 15.72 0.15 -32.71
N PHE A 92 14.80 -0.82 -32.78
CA PHE A 92 14.77 -1.83 -33.84
C PHE A 92 14.50 -1.20 -35.21
N CYS A 93 13.67 -0.16 -35.29
CA CYS A 93 13.47 0.61 -36.51
C CYS A 93 14.76 1.33 -36.91
N LEU A 94 15.45 1.99 -35.98
CA LEU A 94 16.77 2.60 -36.24
C LEU A 94 17.80 1.56 -36.68
N ALA A 95 17.88 0.41 -36.01
CA ALA A 95 18.77 -0.68 -36.40
C ALA A 95 18.44 -1.20 -37.80
N LEU A 96 17.15 -1.33 -38.14
CA LEU A 96 16.70 -1.75 -39.46
C LEU A 96 17.09 -0.73 -40.54
N VAL A 97 16.81 0.56 -40.31
CA VAL A 97 17.19 1.62 -41.26
C VAL A 97 18.70 1.69 -41.42
N SER A 98 19.46 1.66 -40.32
CA SER A 98 20.94 1.63 -40.34
C SER A 98 21.47 0.38 -41.06
N THR A 99 20.80 -0.77 -40.93
CA THR A 99 21.17 -1.97 -41.71
C THR A 99 20.94 -1.75 -43.21
N MET A 100 19.87 -1.06 -43.58
CA MET A 100 19.62 -0.75 -44.99
C MET A 100 20.65 0.23 -45.54
N THR A 101 20.98 1.29 -44.80
CA THR A 101 21.87 2.38 -45.23
C THR A 101 23.34 1.99 -45.17
N ASP A 102 23.78 1.33 -44.11
CA ASP A 102 25.22 1.15 -43.80
C ASP A 102 25.73 -0.23 -44.23
N MET A 103 24.83 -1.20 -44.49
CA MET A 103 25.20 -2.55 -44.93
C MET A 103 24.62 -2.92 -46.29
N VAL A 104 23.31 -2.79 -46.50
CA VAL A 104 22.64 -3.29 -47.71
C VAL A 104 22.90 -2.41 -48.94
N PHE A 105 22.79 -1.08 -48.83
CA PHE A 105 23.04 -0.19 -49.96
C PHE A 105 24.52 -0.22 -50.44
N PRO A 106 25.53 -0.20 -49.55
CA PRO A 106 26.94 -0.37 -49.94
C PRO A 106 27.22 -1.74 -50.57
N TYR A 107 26.68 -2.82 -50.00
CA TYR A 107 26.90 -4.18 -50.48
C TYR A 107 26.34 -4.44 -51.88
N PHE A 108 25.17 -3.85 -52.20
CA PHE A 108 24.56 -3.96 -53.53
C PHE A 108 24.87 -2.77 -54.46
N SER A 109 25.72 -1.83 -54.05
CA SER A 109 26.05 -0.60 -54.78
C SER A 109 24.82 0.18 -55.25
N LEU A 110 23.85 0.32 -54.34
CA LEU A 110 22.60 1.02 -54.56
C LEU A 110 22.70 2.47 -54.08
N LEU A 111 21.92 3.38 -54.68
CA LEU A 111 21.81 4.79 -54.27
C LEU A 111 23.15 5.57 -54.25
N GLY A 112 24.13 5.19 -55.07
CA GLY A 112 25.41 5.90 -55.19
C GLY A 112 26.45 5.55 -54.13
N SER A 113 26.20 4.52 -53.31
CA SER A 113 27.10 4.02 -52.25
C SER A 113 28.12 3.03 -52.83
N ALA A 114 29.37 3.08 -52.36
CA ALA A 114 30.43 2.14 -52.76
C ALA A 114 30.53 0.96 -51.77
N PRO A 115 31.06 -0.21 -52.18
CA PRO A 115 31.31 -1.33 -51.25
C PRO A 115 32.27 -0.99 -50.09
N GLU A 116 33.05 0.09 -50.23
CA GLU A 116 33.96 0.61 -49.20
C GLU A 116 33.22 1.32 -48.06
N ASP A 117 31.96 1.73 -48.27
CA ASP A 117 31.12 2.41 -47.27
C ASP A 117 30.37 1.42 -46.35
N PHE A 118 30.70 0.12 -46.42
CA PHE A 118 30.09 -0.91 -45.58
C PHE A 118 30.55 -0.77 -44.12
N ASP A 119 29.64 -0.39 -43.23
CA ASP A 119 29.90 -0.25 -41.79
C ASP A 119 28.84 -0.98 -40.92
N PRO A 120 29.17 -2.16 -40.35
CA PRO A 120 28.26 -2.87 -39.46
C PRO A 120 28.25 -2.31 -38.03
N LEU A 121 29.16 -1.38 -37.71
CA LEU A 121 29.48 -1.01 -36.33
C LEU A 121 28.33 -0.27 -35.66
N THR A 122 27.67 0.66 -36.37
CA THR A 122 26.46 1.35 -35.91
C THR A 122 25.34 0.37 -35.52
N VAL A 123 25.07 -0.62 -36.37
CA VAL A 123 24.04 -1.64 -36.12
C VAL A 123 24.40 -2.52 -34.92
N VAL A 124 25.66 -2.96 -34.83
CA VAL A 124 26.16 -3.77 -33.72
C VAL A 124 26.06 -3.01 -32.39
N ILE A 125 26.37 -1.71 -32.37
CA ILE A 125 26.21 -0.89 -31.17
C ILE A 125 24.75 -0.82 -30.77
N ILE A 126 23.84 -0.46 -31.69
CA ILE A 126 22.42 -0.30 -31.38
C ILE A 126 21.85 -1.63 -30.83
N LEU A 127 22.17 -2.77 -31.45
CA LEU A 127 21.72 -4.08 -30.98
C LEU A 127 22.31 -4.45 -29.61
N THR A 128 23.60 -4.16 -29.38
CA THR A 128 24.25 -4.40 -28.09
C THR A 128 23.63 -3.54 -26.99
N MET A 129 23.31 -2.28 -27.29
CA MET A 129 22.65 -1.38 -26.36
C MET A 129 21.22 -1.82 -26.03
N VAL A 130 20.46 -2.27 -27.03
CA VAL A 130 19.13 -2.87 -26.83
C VAL A 130 19.23 -4.11 -25.93
N LEU A 131 20.25 -4.96 -26.14
CA LEU A 131 20.47 -6.15 -25.33
C LEU A 131 20.79 -5.81 -23.87
N ILE A 132 21.69 -4.85 -23.65
CA ILE A 132 22.09 -4.39 -22.31
C ILE A 132 20.88 -3.76 -21.60
N SER A 133 20.17 -2.84 -22.26
CA SER A 133 19.02 -2.12 -21.69
C SER A 133 17.87 -3.07 -21.34
N GLY A 134 17.53 -3.97 -22.26
CA GLY A 134 16.49 -4.99 -22.03
C GLY A 134 16.85 -5.97 -20.91
N THR A 135 18.12 -6.38 -20.82
CA THR A 135 18.60 -7.26 -19.75
C THR A 135 18.60 -6.56 -18.40
N LEU A 136 19.09 -5.32 -18.33
CA LEU A 136 19.07 -4.51 -17.12
C LEU A 136 17.63 -4.31 -16.63
N ARG A 137 16.71 -3.96 -17.54
CA ARG A 137 15.29 -3.82 -17.24
C ARG A 137 14.70 -5.11 -16.68
N PHE A 138 14.94 -6.25 -17.34
CA PHE A 138 14.46 -7.56 -16.88
C PHE A 138 14.97 -7.93 -15.49
N VAL A 139 16.27 -7.77 -15.24
CA VAL A 139 16.91 -8.10 -13.96
C VAL A 139 16.37 -7.20 -12.83
N GLN A 140 16.27 -5.89 -13.07
CA GLN A 140 15.82 -4.93 -12.07
C GLN A 140 14.33 -5.07 -11.73
N GLU A 141 13.48 -5.29 -12.74
CA GLU A 141 12.04 -5.51 -12.55
C GLU A 141 11.78 -6.84 -11.83
N SER A 142 12.50 -7.91 -12.20
CA SER A 142 12.37 -9.22 -11.54
C SER A 142 12.83 -9.20 -10.08
N ARG A 143 13.96 -8.53 -9.79
CA ARG A 143 14.47 -8.41 -8.42
C ARG A 143 13.52 -7.59 -7.53
N SER A 144 13.01 -6.48 -8.04
CA SER A 144 12.09 -5.60 -7.31
C SER A 144 10.76 -6.32 -7.01
N GLY A 145 10.22 -7.05 -7.99
CA GLY A 145 8.99 -7.84 -7.82
C GLY A 145 9.14 -8.99 -6.82
N ASN A 146 10.24 -9.75 -6.87
CA ASN A 146 10.45 -10.86 -5.94
C ASN A 146 10.62 -10.40 -4.48
N ALA A 147 11.22 -9.22 -4.26
CA ALA A 147 11.36 -8.66 -2.92
C ALA A 147 10.00 -8.31 -2.31
N ALA A 148 9.12 -7.66 -3.09
CA ALA A 148 7.77 -7.34 -2.65
C ALA A 148 6.95 -8.60 -2.34
N GLU A 149 7.05 -9.64 -3.17
CA GLU A 149 6.30 -10.89 -2.97
C GLU A 149 6.65 -11.61 -1.67
N LYS A 150 7.95 -11.66 -1.33
CA LYS A 150 8.41 -12.25 -0.06
C LYS A 150 7.88 -11.51 1.16
N LEU A 151 7.66 -10.20 1.05
CA LEU A 151 7.12 -9.40 2.15
C LEU A 151 5.62 -9.68 2.36
N LEU A 152 4.87 -9.83 1.26
CA LEU A 152 3.44 -10.18 1.32
C LEU A 152 3.22 -11.58 1.89
N ALA A 153 4.13 -12.53 1.62
CA ALA A 153 4.07 -13.87 2.17
C ALA A 153 4.27 -13.95 3.69
N MET A 154 4.68 -12.86 4.35
CA MET A 154 4.79 -12.80 5.82
C MET A 154 3.43 -12.53 6.49
N ILE A 155 2.42 -12.10 5.74
CA ILE A 155 1.07 -11.87 6.24
C ILE A 155 0.22 -13.09 5.87
N THR A 156 -0.15 -13.92 6.84
CA THR A 156 -1.06 -15.05 6.63
C THR A 156 -2.28 -14.91 7.51
N THR A 157 -3.46 -14.87 6.92
CA THR A 157 -4.71 -15.06 7.67
C THR A 157 -4.87 -16.55 7.99
N THR A 158 -5.30 -16.84 9.21
CA THR A 158 -5.49 -18.22 9.69
C THR A 158 -6.98 -18.53 9.83
N CYS A 159 -7.33 -19.81 9.86
CA CYS A 159 -8.68 -20.24 10.19
C CYS A 159 -8.60 -21.48 11.08
N MET A 160 -9.55 -21.62 11.99
CA MET A 160 -9.60 -22.74 12.90
C MET A 160 -10.33 -23.92 12.27
N VAL A 161 -9.66 -25.07 12.19
CA VAL A 161 -10.22 -26.30 11.60
C VAL A 161 -10.10 -27.49 12.54
N THR A 162 -11.00 -28.47 12.36
CA THR A 162 -10.87 -29.80 12.95
C THR A 162 -10.43 -30.80 11.88
N ARG A 163 -9.34 -31.52 12.15
CA ARG A 163 -8.86 -32.67 11.36
C ARG A 163 -8.74 -33.89 12.28
N ARG A 164 -8.81 -35.09 11.71
CA ARG A 164 -9.03 -36.33 12.48
C ARG A 164 -7.96 -36.61 13.55
N GLU A 165 -6.75 -36.07 13.37
CA GLU A 165 -5.60 -36.24 14.26
C GLU A 165 -5.40 -35.08 15.24
N GLN A 166 -6.10 -33.96 15.06
CA GLN A 166 -5.90 -32.75 15.87
C GLN A 166 -7.24 -32.06 16.19
N GLU A 167 -7.53 -31.91 17.48
CA GLU A 167 -8.72 -31.23 17.94
C GLU A 167 -8.50 -29.71 17.93
N LYS A 168 -9.11 -29.02 16.94
CA LYS A 168 -9.10 -27.56 16.73
C LYS A 168 -7.71 -26.94 16.57
N VAL A 169 -7.25 -26.84 15.32
CA VAL A 169 -5.95 -26.25 14.96
C VAL A 169 -6.14 -25.06 14.03
N GLU A 170 -5.38 -24.00 14.27
CA GLU A 170 -5.26 -22.89 13.32
C GLU A 170 -4.34 -23.25 12.17
N ILE A 171 -4.85 -23.15 10.95
CA ILE A 171 -4.08 -23.31 9.71
C ILE A 171 -4.18 -22.04 8.87
N PRO A 172 -3.18 -21.73 8.02
CA PRO A 172 -3.32 -20.67 7.03
C PRO A 172 -4.55 -20.90 6.14
N MET A 173 -5.33 -19.85 5.85
CA MET A 173 -6.53 -19.95 5.00
C MET A 173 -6.23 -20.59 3.64
N ASP A 174 -5.04 -20.33 3.09
CA ASP A 174 -4.53 -20.91 1.84
C ASP A 174 -4.48 -22.45 1.84
N ASP A 175 -4.32 -23.05 3.01
CA ASP A 175 -4.17 -24.49 3.20
C ASP A 175 -5.50 -25.23 3.41
N LEU A 176 -6.61 -24.48 3.56
CA LEU A 176 -7.96 -25.02 3.67
C LEU A 176 -8.35 -25.80 2.41
N VAL A 177 -8.99 -26.95 2.58
CA VAL A 177 -9.49 -27.77 1.47
C VAL A 177 -10.98 -28.06 1.61
N VAL A 178 -11.61 -28.42 0.49
CA VAL A 178 -13.01 -28.86 0.48
C VAL A 178 -13.16 -30.09 1.39
N GLY A 179 -14.15 -30.04 2.29
CA GLY A 179 -14.44 -31.08 3.27
C GLY A 179 -13.82 -30.84 4.66
N ASP A 180 -12.94 -29.84 4.83
CA ASP A 180 -12.47 -29.43 6.16
C ASP A 180 -13.64 -28.90 7.00
N ILE A 181 -13.63 -29.19 8.30
CA ILE A 181 -14.58 -28.65 9.28
C ILE A 181 -13.99 -27.39 9.87
N VAL A 182 -14.64 -26.26 9.65
CA VAL A 182 -14.22 -24.91 10.04
C VAL A 182 -15.05 -24.46 11.25
N HIS A 183 -14.38 -23.84 12.22
CA HIS A 183 -15.03 -23.16 13.34
C HIS A 183 -15.02 -21.67 13.08
N LEU A 184 -16.18 -21.04 13.22
CA LEU A 184 -16.41 -19.63 12.97
C LEU A 184 -16.86 -18.95 14.26
N SER A 185 -16.29 -17.79 14.53
CA SER A 185 -16.61 -16.93 15.65
C SER A 185 -16.69 -15.47 15.21
N ALA A 186 -17.31 -14.63 16.05
CA ALA A 186 -17.43 -13.20 15.77
C ALA A 186 -16.05 -12.56 15.50
N GLY A 187 -15.89 -11.93 14.34
CA GLY A 187 -14.63 -11.34 13.88
C GLY A 187 -13.89 -12.14 12.82
N ASP A 188 -14.24 -13.41 12.64
CA ASP A 188 -13.63 -14.24 11.62
C ASP A 188 -14.12 -13.85 10.22
N MET A 189 -13.20 -13.89 9.27
CA MET A 189 -13.55 -13.91 7.85
C MET A 189 -13.98 -15.32 7.48
N ILE A 190 -15.03 -15.44 6.69
CA ILE A 190 -15.45 -16.74 6.14
C ILE A 190 -14.36 -17.20 5.15
N PRO A 191 -13.63 -18.30 5.41
CA PRO A 191 -12.40 -18.61 4.69
C PRO A 191 -12.65 -19.27 3.32
N ALA A 192 -13.84 -19.80 3.09
CA ALA A 192 -14.28 -20.52 1.90
C ALA A 192 -15.82 -20.48 1.84
N ASP A 193 -16.44 -20.92 0.74
CA ASP A 193 -17.90 -21.11 0.77
C ASP A 193 -18.21 -22.35 1.60
N VAL A 194 -18.95 -22.17 2.70
CA VAL A 194 -19.18 -23.19 3.73
C VAL A 194 -20.65 -23.47 3.95
N ARG A 195 -20.97 -24.73 4.27
CA ARG A 195 -22.30 -25.16 4.75
C ARG A 195 -22.32 -25.20 6.27
N ILE A 196 -23.23 -24.45 6.88
CA ILE A 196 -23.38 -24.36 8.34
C ILE A 196 -23.95 -25.67 8.90
N LEU A 197 -23.23 -26.34 9.79
CA LEU A 197 -23.68 -27.58 10.44
C LEU A 197 -24.36 -27.29 11.77
N GLU A 198 -23.75 -26.41 12.56
CA GLU A 198 -24.30 -25.93 13.83
C GLU A 198 -24.11 -24.41 13.90
N ALA A 199 -25.10 -23.69 14.40
CA ALA A 199 -24.99 -22.25 14.63
C ALA A 199 -25.71 -21.86 15.92
N LYS A 200 -25.14 -20.86 16.60
CA LYS A 200 -25.75 -20.16 17.72
C LYS A 200 -25.71 -18.66 17.44
N ASP A 201 -26.87 -18.07 17.20
CA ASP A 201 -27.06 -16.64 16.90
C ASP A 201 -26.04 -16.10 15.89
N LEU A 202 -25.79 -16.87 14.82
CA LEU A 202 -24.77 -16.53 13.81
C LEU A 202 -25.32 -15.46 12.87
N PHE A 203 -24.74 -14.27 12.91
CA PHE A 203 -25.03 -13.20 11.95
C PHE A 203 -23.79 -12.90 11.12
N VAL A 204 -23.97 -12.92 9.79
CA VAL A 204 -22.90 -12.71 8.83
C VAL A 204 -23.22 -11.48 7.99
N SER A 205 -22.25 -10.58 7.86
CA SER A 205 -22.32 -9.47 6.91
C SER A 205 -21.85 -9.96 5.55
N GLN A 206 -22.74 -9.86 4.55
CA GLN A 206 -22.45 -10.21 3.16
C GLN A 206 -22.27 -8.94 2.28
N ALA A 207 -21.98 -7.79 2.90
CA ALA A 207 -21.88 -6.50 2.22
C ALA A 207 -20.87 -6.50 1.06
N SER A 208 -19.77 -7.26 1.19
CA SER A 208 -18.77 -7.43 0.13
C SER A 208 -19.32 -8.10 -1.15
N LEU A 209 -20.42 -8.84 -1.05
CA LEU A 209 -21.01 -9.63 -2.14
C LEU A 209 -22.34 -9.03 -2.64
N THR A 210 -23.20 -8.58 -1.73
CA THR A 210 -24.54 -8.05 -2.06
C THR A 210 -24.58 -6.53 -2.14
N GLY A 211 -23.62 -5.84 -1.49
CA GLY A 211 -23.65 -4.38 -1.29
C GLY A 211 -24.58 -3.94 -0.16
N GLU A 212 -25.35 -4.85 0.44
CA GLU A 212 -26.24 -4.56 1.55
C GLU A 212 -25.52 -4.73 2.88
N SER A 213 -25.64 -3.74 3.76
CA SER A 213 -24.90 -3.70 5.03
C SER A 213 -25.62 -4.38 6.20
N GLU A 214 -26.89 -4.77 6.02
CA GLU A 214 -27.64 -5.45 7.08
C GLU A 214 -27.11 -6.89 7.30
N PRO A 215 -26.79 -7.27 8.55
CA PRO A 215 -26.36 -8.63 8.86
C PRO A 215 -27.48 -9.64 8.61
N ILE A 216 -27.12 -10.78 8.00
CA ILE A 216 -28.06 -11.87 7.70
C ILE A 216 -27.82 -13.00 8.70
N GLU A 217 -28.91 -13.47 9.33
CA GLU A 217 -28.87 -14.62 10.21
C GLU A 217 -28.62 -15.91 9.43
N LYS A 218 -27.71 -16.74 9.93
CA LYS A 218 -27.36 -18.02 9.33
C LYS A 218 -27.75 -19.17 10.25
N THR A 219 -28.46 -20.16 9.70
CA THR A 219 -29.04 -21.29 10.43
C THR A 219 -28.62 -22.61 9.81
N PRO A 220 -28.54 -23.71 10.59
CA PRO A 220 -28.12 -25.01 10.04
C PRO A 220 -29.22 -25.70 9.22
N LEU A 221 -30.47 -25.24 9.33
CA LEU A 221 -31.64 -25.84 8.72
C LEU A 221 -31.54 -25.88 7.19
N VAL A 222 -32.01 -26.99 6.59
CA VAL A 222 -32.02 -27.17 5.14
C VAL A 222 -32.89 -26.10 4.49
N SER A 223 -32.31 -25.36 3.53
CA SER A 223 -33.03 -24.35 2.79
C SER A 223 -33.84 -24.94 1.64
N ALA A 224 -35.01 -24.34 1.37
CA ALA A 224 -35.71 -24.56 0.11
C ALA A 224 -34.92 -23.94 -1.06
N PRO A 225 -35.05 -24.46 -2.30
CA PRO A 225 -34.40 -23.86 -3.46
C PRO A 225 -34.74 -22.37 -3.60
N ARG A 226 -33.72 -21.52 -3.73
CA ARG A 226 -33.85 -20.06 -3.93
C ARG A 226 -33.39 -19.66 -5.33
N ASP A 227 -33.86 -18.50 -5.79
CA ASP A 227 -33.49 -17.92 -7.09
C ASP A 227 -32.04 -17.41 -7.09
N SER A 228 -31.61 -16.79 -5.98
CA SER A 228 -30.21 -16.39 -5.77
C SER A 228 -29.53 -17.30 -4.76
N VAL A 229 -28.26 -17.61 -5.04
CA VAL A 229 -27.40 -18.40 -4.14
C VAL A 229 -27.10 -17.62 -2.85
N THR A 230 -27.07 -16.29 -2.89
CA THR A 230 -26.78 -15.43 -1.73
C THR A 230 -27.84 -15.46 -0.65
N ASP A 231 -29.05 -15.92 -0.98
CA ASP A 231 -30.24 -15.89 -0.13
C ASP A 231 -30.33 -17.13 0.77
N TYR A 232 -29.45 -18.12 0.57
CA TYR A 232 -29.37 -19.28 1.43
C TYR A 232 -28.92 -18.86 2.84
N THR A 233 -29.75 -19.17 3.84
CA THR A 233 -29.44 -18.91 5.26
C THR A 233 -28.49 -19.96 5.84
N ASP A 234 -28.26 -21.05 5.11
CA ASP A 234 -27.55 -22.22 5.60
C ASP A 234 -26.16 -22.39 4.96
N ILE A 235 -25.82 -21.47 4.06
CA ILE A 235 -24.53 -21.29 3.42
C ILE A 235 -23.94 -19.93 3.83
N ALA A 236 -22.64 -19.89 4.14
CA ALA A 236 -21.88 -18.66 4.25
C ALA A 236 -20.79 -18.60 3.18
N PHE A 237 -20.51 -17.40 2.65
CA PHE A 237 -19.66 -17.23 1.47
C PHE A 237 -18.32 -16.60 1.82
N MET A 238 -17.27 -17.00 1.10
CA MET A 238 -15.94 -16.42 1.21
C MET A 238 -15.98 -14.90 1.04
N GLY A 239 -15.20 -14.17 1.86
CA GLY A 239 -15.16 -12.70 1.84
C GLY A 239 -16.30 -12.00 2.58
N SER A 240 -17.23 -12.77 3.15
CA SER A 240 -18.16 -12.32 4.18
C SER A 240 -17.49 -12.37 5.56
N ASN A 241 -18.04 -11.65 6.53
CA ASN A 241 -17.50 -11.56 7.87
C ASN A 241 -18.56 -11.90 8.94
N VAL A 242 -18.14 -12.62 9.97
CA VAL A 242 -19.01 -12.94 11.11
C VAL A 242 -19.13 -11.71 12.01
N ILE A 243 -20.34 -11.20 12.16
CA ILE A 243 -20.64 -10.04 13.02
C ILE A 243 -20.86 -10.48 14.46
N SER A 244 -21.64 -11.54 14.66
CA SER A 244 -21.93 -12.10 15.99
C SER A 244 -22.24 -13.59 15.92
N GLY A 245 -22.17 -14.25 17.08
CA GLY A 245 -22.46 -15.67 17.22
C GLY A 245 -21.27 -16.58 16.93
N SER A 246 -21.56 -17.87 16.80
CA SER A 246 -20.57 -18.90 16.49
C SER A 246 -21.20 -20.01 15.65
N ALA A 247 -20.39 -20.66 14.82
CA ALA A 247 -20.85 -21.79 14.03
C ALA A 247 -19.75 -22.81 13.73
N THR A 248 -20.18 -24.06 13.54
CA THR A 248 -19.36 -25.12 12.94
C THR A 248 -19.85 -25.31 11.51
N ALA A 249 -18.95 -25.33 10.54
CA ALA A 249 -19.30 -25.41 9.13
C ALA A 249 -18.36 -26.32 8.35
N VAL A 250 -18.80 -26.83 7.19
CA VAL A 250 -17.96 -27.63 6.28
C VAL A 250 -17.65 -26.86 5.00
N ALA A 251 -16.39 -26.86 4.58
CA ALA A 251 -15.96 -26.20 3.33
C ALA A 251 -16.50 -26.94 2.09
N VAL A 252 -17.24 -26.23 1.24
CA VAL A 252 -17.88 -26.77 0.02
C VAL A 252 -17.10 -26.37 -1.24
N CYS A 253 -16.72 -25.10 -1.35
CA CYS A 253 -15.92 -24.58 -2.46
C CYS A 253 -14.75 -23.74 -1.91
N VAL A 254 -13.59 -23.82 -2.55
CA VAL A 254 -12.36 -23.12 -2.13
C VAL A 254 -11.73 -22.35 -3.30
N GLY A 255 -10.99 -21.28 -2.98
CA GLY A 255 -10.22 -20.49 -3.94
C GLY A 255 -11.07 -19.88 -5.06
N ASP A 256 -10.60 -19.99 -6.30
CA ASP A 256 -11.31 -19.52 -7.50
C ASP A 256 -12.68 -20.20 -7.73
N GLN A 257 -12.98 -21.30 -7.02
CA GLN A 257 -14.28 -21.98 -7.09
C GLN A 257 -15.34 -21.39 -6.17
N THR A 258 -14.97 -20.47 -5.29
CA THR A 258 -15.93 -19.76 -4.44
C THR A 258 -16.70 -18.70 -5.23
N LEU A 259 -17.85 -18.27 -4.72
CA LEU A 259 -18.61 -17.16 -5.30
C LEU A 259 -17.73 -15.91 -5.42
N PHE A 260 -17.04 -15.55 -4.33
CA PHE A 260 -16.10 -14.42 -4.31
C PHE A 260 -14.94 -14.60 -5.28
N GLY A 261 -14.28 -15.77 -5.28
CA GLY A 261 -13.17 -16.06 -6.18
C GLY A 261 -13.56 -15.99 -7.66
N SER A 262 -14.77 -16.44 -8.00
CA SER A 262 -15.31 -16.35 -9.36
C SER A 262 -15.54 -14.90 -9.80
N MET A 263 -16.02 -14.03 -8.89
CA MET A 263 -16.19 -12.60 -9.12
C MET A 263 -14.84 -11.90 -9.25
N ALA A 264 -13.91 -12.16 -8.32
CA ALA A 264 -12.56 -11.62 -8.34
C ALA A 264 -11.82 -12.01 -9.64
N SER A 265 -11.92 -13.26 -10.08
CA SER A 265 -11.33 -13.73 -11.35
C SER A 265 -11.99 -13.12 -12.60
N ALA A 266 -13.25 -12.67 -12.51
CA ALA A 266 -13.94 -11.95 -13.58
C ALA A 266 -13.49 -10.48 -13.66
N VAL A 267 -13.30 -9.82 -12.51
CA VAL A 267 -12.88 -8.41 -12.40
C VAL A 267 -11.37 -8.24 -12.57
N ALA A 268 -10.55 -9.28 -12.30
CA ALA A 268 -9.09 -9.26 -12.45
C ALA A 268 -8.58 -8.93 -13.87
N GLY A 269 -9.45 -8.81 -14.87
CA GLY A 269 -9.11 -8.33 -16.21
C GLY A 269 -9.13 -6.81 -16.40
N GLU A 270 -9.79 -6.05 -15.51
CA GLU A 270 -9.86 -4.59 -15.52
C GLU A 270 -9.14 -4.02 -14.30
N ALA A 271 -7.81 -3.98 -14.36
CA ALA A 271 -7.03 -3.28 -13.35
C ALA A 271 -7.42 -1.79 -13.36
N VAL A 272 -8.00 -1.29 -12.27
CA VAL A 272 -8.17 0.15 -12.05
C VAL A 272 -6.77 0.77 -12.09
N GLU A 273 -6.56 1.76 -12.96
CA GLU A 273 -5.25 2.44 -13.03
C GLU A 273 -4.87 2.98 -11.66
N THR A 274 -3.76 2.49 -11.13
CA THR A 274 -3.22 2.91 -9.84
C THR A 274 -2.80 4.39 -9.89
N SER A 275 -2.73 5.05 -8.73
CA SER A 275 -2.18 6.41 -8.62
C SER A 275 -0.78 6.51 -9.24
N PHE A 276 0.03 5.45 -9.10
CA PHE A 276 1.31 5.25 -9.81
C PHE A 276 1.15 5.35 -11.33
N THR A 277 0.27 4.55 -11.94
CA THR A 277 0.08 4.52 -13.39
C THR A 277 -0.43 5.87 -13.89
N LYS A 278 -1.35 6.51 -13.16
CA LYS A 278 -1.84 7.86 -13.47
C LYS A 278 -0.73 8.92 -13.41
N GLY A 279 0.10 8.89 -12.36
CA GLY A 279 1.22 9.84 -12.19
C GLY A 279 2.30 9.66 -13.25
N VAL A 280 2.71 8.43 -13.52
CA VAL A 280 3.67 8.10 -14.59
C VAL A 280 3.09 8.46 -15.96
N ASN A 281 1.82 8.18 -16.22
CA ASN A 281 1.15 8.55 -17.46
C ASN A 281 1.10 10.07 -17.63
N ALA A 282 0.84 10.83 -16.58
CA ALA A 282 0.84 12.29 -16.63
C ALA A 282 2.21 12.84 -17.03
N VAL A 283 3.30 12.37 -16.40
CA VAL A 283 4.68 12.76 -16.76
C VAL A 283 5.02 12.31 -18.18
N SER A 284 4.65 11.09 -18.55
CA SER A 284 4.88 10.56 -19.90
C SER A 284 4.18 11.39 -20.96
N TRP A 285 2.94 11.83 -20.71
CA TRP A 285 2.20 12.72 -21.61
C TRP A 285 2.82 14.10 -21.74
N VAL A 286 3.38 14.65 -20.65
CA VAL A 286 4.15 15.90 -20.70
C VAL A 286 5.32 15.73 -21.69
N LEU A 287 6.13 14.68 -21.52
CA LEU A 287 7.28 14.41 -22.38
C LEU A 287 6.88 14.09 -23.83
N ILE A 288 5.79 13.33 -24.05
CA ILE A 288 5.26 13.04 -25.39
C ILE A 288 4.81 14.31 -26.11
N ARG A 289 4.11 15.23 -25.42
CA ARG A 289 3.72 16.52 -26.01
C ARG A 289 4.94 17.32 -26.48
N PHE A 290 6.03 17.31 -25.71
CA PHE A 290 7.28 17.93 -26.12
C PHE A 290 7.92 17.22 -27.32
N MET A 291 7.98 15.89 -27.33
CA MET A 291 8.49 15.13 -28.47
C MET A 291 7.75 15.44 -29.77
N MET A 292 6.40 15.51 -29.71
CA MET A 292 5.57 15.83 -30.88
C MET A 292 5.85 17.22 -31.46
N VAL A 293 6.38 18.15 -30.68
CA VAL A 293 6.77 19.49 -31.15
C VAL A 293 8.23 19.53 -31.58
N MET A 294 9.14 19.00 -30.75
CA MET A 294 10.59 19.13 -30.94
C MET A 294 11.11 18.26 -32.10
N VAL A 295 10.62 17.02 -32.24
CA VAL A 295 11.12 16.10 -33.27
C VAL A 295 10.84 16.63 -34.68
N PRO A 296 9.60 17.06 -35.04
CA PRO A 296 9.35 17.67 -36.34
C PRO A 296 10.15 18.94 -36.55
N LEU A 297 10.27 19.79 -35.52
CA LEU A 297 11.01 21.05 -35.61
C LEU A 297 12.48 20.80 -35.97
N VAL A 298 13.15 19.88 -35.26
CA VAL A 298 14.55 19.53 -35.55
C VAL A 298 14.70 18.84 -36.90
N PHE A 299 13.76 17.96 -37.28
CA PHE A 299 13.76 17.30 -38.58
C PHE A 299 13.72 18.31 -39.73
N PHE A 300 12.76 19.25 -39.72
CA PHE A 300 12.63 20.25 -40.78
C PHE A 300 13.80 21.24 -40.79
N ILE A 301 14.29 21.67 -39.62
CA ILE A 301 15.46 22.55 -39.54
C ILE A 301 16.66 21.86 -40.18
N ASN A 302 17.01 20.64 -39.75
CA ASN A 302 18.17 19.93 -40.31
C ASN A 302 18.00 19.60 -41.79
N GLY A 303 16.80 19.15 -42.22
CA GLY A 303 16.54 18.86 -43.62
C GLY A 303 16.71 20.08 -44.54
N ILE A 304 16.29 21.26 -44.08
CA ILE A 304 16.41 22.52 -44.83
C ILE A 304 17.83 23.09 -44.76
N THR A 305 18.47 23.09 -43.58
CA THR A 305 19.79 23.72 -43.39
C THR A 305 20.94 22.89 -43.94
N LYS A 306 20.86 21.56 -43.83
CA LYS A 306 21.96 20.64 -44.19
C LYS A 306 21.74 19.92 -45.52
N GLY A 307 20.49 19.85 -46.00
CA GLY A 307 20.14 19.23 -47.28
C GLY A 307 20.06 17.69 -47.26
N ASP A 308 20.53 17.04 -46.19
CA ASP A 308 20.40 15.59 -46.00
C ASP A 308 19.13 15.24 -45.20
N TRP A 309 18.08 14.87 -45.93
CA TRP A 309 16.79 14.47 -45.36
C TRP A 309 16.84 13.12 -44.63
N LEU A 310 17.76 12.23 -45.00
CA LEU A 310 17.88 10.90 -44.40
C LEU A 310 18.58 11.02 -43.04
N GLU A 311 19.70 11.74 -42.97
CA GLU A 311 20.37 12.03 -41.71
C GLU A 311 19.48 12.86 -40.78
N ALA A 312 18.74 13.85 -41.30
CA ALA A 312 17.78 14.62 -40.52
C ALA A 312 16.67 13.73 -39.93
N PHE A 313 16.18 12.74 -40.70
CA PHE A 313 15.19 11.77 -40.23
C PHE A 313 15.74 10.85 -39.14
N LEU A 314 16.92 10.27 -39.36
CA LEU A 314 17.60 9.42 -38.38
C LEU A 314 17.89 10.17 -37.08
N PHE A 315 18.35 11.41 -37.19
CA PHE A 315 18.60 12.29 -36.04
C PHE A 315 17.33 12.65 -35.29
N GLY A 316 16.23 12.94 -36.01
CA GLY A 316 14.91 13.18 -35.42
C GLY A 316 14.40 11.97 -34.63
N ILE A 317 14.57 10.75 -35.14
CA ILE A 317 14.22 9.52 -34.41
C ILE A 317 15.11 9.36 -33.17
N SER A 318 16.41 9.63 -33.25
CA SER A 318 17.31 9.53 -32.11
C SER A 318 17.00 10.54 -31.00
N ILE A 319 16.53 11.74 -31.35
CA ILE A 319 15.98 12.71 -30.39
C ILE A 319 14.73 12.17 -29.70
N ALA A 320 13.82 11.56 -30.47
CA ALA A 320 12.62 10.94 -29.89
C ALA A 320 12.97 9.85 -28.87
N VAL A 321 13.98 9.03 -29.19
CA VAL A 321 14.50 8.02 -28.25
C VAL A 321 15.14 8.68 -27.02
N GLY A 322 15.99 9.69 -27.20
CA GLY A 322 16.68 10.34 -26.09
C GLY A 322 15.76 11.14 -25.15
N LEU A 323 14.62 11.60 -25.63
CA LEU A 323 13.61 12.29 -24.82
C LEU A 323 12.76 11.33 -23.98
N THR A 324 12.74 10.06 -24.34
CA THR A 324 11.87 9.09 -23.71
C THR A 324 12.40 8.73 -22.32
N PRO A 325 11.56 8.78 -21.27
CA PRO A 325 11.94 8.35 -19.93
C PRO A 325 11.80 6.82 -19.77
N GLU A 326 12.58 6.02 -20.51
CA GLU A 326 12.42 4.55 -20.52
C GLU A 326 12.58 3.94 -19.11
N MET A 327 13.52 4.47 -18.32
CA MET A 327 13.79 3.99 -16.97
C MET A 327 12.75 4.43 -15.93
N LEU A 328 11.82 5.32 -16.26
CA LEU A 328 10.87 5.88 -15.29
C LEU A 328 10.00 4.83 -14.59
N PRO A 329 9.28 3.94 -15.28
CA PRO A 329 8.48 2.92 -14.61
C PRO A 329 9.33 1.98 -13.74
N MET A 330 10.54 1.67 -14.19
CA MET A 330 11.47 0.79 -13.49
C MET A 330 11.99 1.43 -12.21
N ILE A 331 12.54 2.66 -12.28
CA ILE A 331 13.12 3.35 -11.12
C ILE A 331 12.06 3.61 -10.05
N VAL A 332 10.85 3.99 -10.46
CA VAL A 332 9.75 4.19 -9.53
C VAL A 332 9.37 2.87 -8.83
N THR A 333 9.27 1.76 -9.57
CA THR A 333 9.01 0.43 -9.00
C THR A 333 10.12 0.01 -8.02
N THR A 334 11.38 0.29 -8.36
CA THR A 334 12.52 0.01 -7.47
C THR A 334 12.51 0.90 -6.22
N CYS A 335 12.11 2.18 -6.32
CA CYS A 335 11.87 3.04 -5.16
C CYS A 335 10.82 2.43 -4.23
N LEU A 336 9.66 2.03 -4.77
CA LEU A 336 8.58 1.42 -3.98
C LEU A 336 9.00 0.09 -3.34
N ALA A 337 9.67 -0.79 -4.09
CA ALA A 337 10.16 -2.07 -3.56
C ALA A 337 11.22 -1.86 -2.46
N LYS A 338 12.17 -0.93 -2.66
CA LYS A 338 13.15 -0.56 -1.65
C LYS A 338 12.48 0.05 -0.42
N GLY A 339 11.47 0.90 -0.62
CA GLY A 339 10.64 1.50 0.43
C GLY A 339 9.97 0.44 1.29
N ALA A 340 9.27 -0.52 0.66
CA ALA A 340 8.62 -1.63 1.34
C ALA A 340 9.61 -2.49 2.14
N VAL A 341 10.80 -2.78 1.59
CA VAL A 341 11.86 -3.51 2.31
C VAL A 341 12.38 -2.71 3.51
N SER A 342 12.52 -1.39 3.37
CA SER A 342 12.97 -0.51 4.46
C SER A 342 11.93 -0.44 5.59
N MET A 343 10.66 -0.30 5.24
CA MET A 343 9.52 -0.32 6.16
C MET A 343 9.39 -1.65 6.89
N SER A 344 9.56 -2.78 6.20
CA SER A 344 9.49 -4.10 6.83
C SER A 344 10.55 -4.30 7.90
N LYS A 345 11.78 -3.80 7.68
CA LYS A 345 12.83 -3.79 8.71
C LYS A 345 12.48 -2.92 9.92
N LYS A 346 11.53 -2.00 9.75
CA LYS A 346 10.95 -1.15 10.79
C LYS A 346 9.58 -1.66 11.24
N GLN A 347 9.34 -2.97 11.18
CA GLN A 347 8.09 -3.61 11.66
C GLN A 347 6.81 -3.12 10.96
N THR A 348 6.92 -2.57 9.74
CA THR A 348 5.79 -2.08 8.94
C THR A 348 5.72 -2.82 7.61
N ILE A 349 4.68 -3.63 7.38
CA ILE A 349 4.48 -4.37 6.14
C ILE A 349 3.48 -3.63 5.24
N VAL A 350 3.79 -3.57 3.95
CA VAL A 350 2.96 -2.92 2.94
C VAL A 350 2.24 -3.98 2.11
N LYS A 351 0.90 -4.03 2.18
CA LYS A 351 0.07 -4.93 1.36
C LYS A 351 -0.06 -4.42 -0.07
N ASN A 352 -0.19 -3.10 -0.23
CA ASN A 352 -0.27 -2.43 -1.53
C ASN A 352 0.86 -1.41 -1.69
N LEU A 353 1.80 -1.67 -2.60
CA LEU A 353 2.96 -0.80 -2.82
C LEU A 353 2.56 0.64 -3.20
N ASN A 354 1.40 0.85 -3.81
CA ASN A 354 0.94 2.19 -4.17
C ASN A 354 0.57 3.02 -2.93
N SER A 355 0.19 2.37 -1.84
CA SER A 355 -0.21 3.02 -0.60
C SER A 355 0.98 3.60 0.17
N ILE A 356 2.23 3.25 -0.18
CA ILE A 356 3.47 3.83 0.40
C ILE A 356 3.50 5.35 0.27
N GLN A 357 3.07 5.87 -0.88
CA GLN A 357 3.09 7.30 -1.15
C GLN A 357 2.06 8.03 -0.30
N ASN A 358 0.82 7.52 -0.29
CA ASN A 358 -0.22 8.04 0.60
C ASN A 358 0.27 7.98 2.05
N PHE A 359 0.99 6.92 2.43
CA PHE A 359 1.41 6.68 3.81
C PHE A 359 2.41 7.74 4.27
N GLY A 360 3.34 8.13 3.40
CA GLY A 360 4.17 9.30 3.64
C GLY A 360 3.42 10.64 3.64
N ALA A 361 2.30 10.73 2.93
CA ALA A 361 1.50 11.94 2.78
C ALA A 361 0.45 12.15 3.87
N ILE A 362 0.26 11.21 4.80
CA ILE A 362 -0.68 11.35 5.92
C ILE A 362 -0.41 12.67 6.65
N ASP A 363 -1.46 13.46 6.81
CA ASP A 363 -1.49 14.68 7.63
C ASP A 363 -2.51 14.57 8.79
N ILE A 364 -3.52 13.70 8.66
CA ILE A 364 -4.45 13.34 9.73
C ILE A 364 -4.43 11.83 9.97
N LEU A 365 -4.15 11.44 11.21
CA LEU A 365 -4.28 10.06 11.67
C LEU A 365 -5.54 9.94 12.53
N CYS A 366 -6.56 9.26 12.01
CA CYS A 366 -7.70 8.80 12.78
C CYS A 366 -7.35 7.46 13.43
N THR A 367 -7.62 7.29 14.72
CA THR A 367 -7.33 6.04 15.42
C THR A 367 -8.38 5.71 16.46
N ASP A 368 -8.68 4.42 16.67
CA ASP A 368 -9.47 4.00 17.83
C ASP A 368 -8.64 4.11 19.12
N LYS A 369 -9.34 4.27 20.23
CA LYS A 369 -8.77 4.36 21.57
C LYS A 369 -8.28 2.98 22.04
N THR A 370 -9.15 1.98 21.95
CA THR A 370 -8.90 0.64 22.49
C THR A 370 -7.77 -0.03 21.71
N GLY A 371 -6.80 -0.57 22.43
CA GLY A 371 -5.67 -1.29 21.84
C GLY A 371 -4.63 -0.42 21.14
N THR A 372 -4.97 0.77 20.66
CA THR A 372 -4.01 1.68 20.04
C THR A 372 -3.37 2.61 21.06
N LEU A 373 -4.18 3.39 21.80
CA LEU A 373 -3.70 4.26 22.88
C LEU A 373 -3.47 3.50 24.20
N THR A 374 -4.18 2.39 24.35
CA THR A 374 -4.16 1.56 25.56
C THR A 374 -3.46 0.23 25.30
N GLN A 375 -3.04 -0.45 26.37
CA GLN A 375 -2.26 -1.69 26.26
C GLN A 375 -3.08 -2.89 25.78
N ASP A 376 -4.39 -2.74 25.58
CA ASP A 376 -5.32 -3.84 25.32
C ASP A 376 -5.27 -4.92 26.42
N LYS A 377 -4.85 -4.49 27.61
CA LYS A 377 -4.73 -5.33 28.80
C LYS A 377 -5.73 -4.82 29.80
N VAL A 378 -6.98 -5.23 29.61
CA VAL A 378 -8.04 -4.88 30.54
C VAL A 378 -7.76 -5.56 31.88
N VAL A 379 -7.70 -4.78 32.95
CA VAL A 379 -7.50 -5.26 34.33
C VAL A 379 -8.77 -4.99 35.13
N LEU A 380 -9.24 -5.97 35.88
CA LEU A 380 -10.30 -5.78 36.85
C LEU A 380 -9.71 -5.16 38.13
N GLU A 381 -9.96 -3.87 38.34
CA GLU A 381 -9.42 -3.13 39.47
C GLU A 381 -10.30 -3.29 40.72
N TYR A 382 -11.61 -3.17 40.55
CA TYR A 382 -12.57 -3.25 41.65
C TYR A 382 -13.76 -4.16 41.33
N HIS A 383 -14.20 -4.91 42.35
CA HIS A 383 -15.42 -5.72 42.31
C HIS A 383 -16.34 -5.25 43.44
N LEU A 384 -17.17 -4.24 43.16
CA LEU A 384 -17.90 -3.48 44.15
C LEU A 384 -19.33 -3.98 44.34
N ASN A 385 -19.83 -3.98 45.56
CA ASN A 385 -21.27 -4.10 45.83
C ASN A 385 -22.04 -2.82 45.44
N VAL A 386 -23.36 -2.82 45.60
CA VAL A 386 -24.22 -1.66 45.30
C VAL A 386 -23.84 -0.39 46.10
N ASN A 387 -23.20 -0.55 47.26
CA ASN A 387 -22.73 0.56 48.10
C ASN A 387 -21.36 1.13 47.69
N GLY A 388 -20.65 0.48 46.75
CA GLY A 388 -19.33 0.92 46.29
C GLY A 388 -18.17 0.34 47.11
N GLU A 389 -18.39 -0.75 47.86
CA GLU A 389 -17.37 -1.43 48.65
C GLU A 389 -16.97 -2.76 47.99
N ASN A 390 -15.70 -3.18 48.10
CA ASN A 390 -15.25 -4.45 47.52
C ASN A 390 -16.00 -5.66 48.10
N ASP A 391 -16.55 -6.49 47.23
CA ASP A 391 -17.33 -7.68 47.58
C ASP A 391 -16.95 -8.87 46.68
N THR A 392 -16.36 -9.90 47.29
CA THR A 392 -15.96 -11.14 46.60
C THR A 392 -17.15 -11.89 45.99
N ARG A 393 -18.38 -11.67 46.48
CA ARG A 393 -19.56 -12.32 45.92
C ARG A 393 -19.87 -11.82 44.52
N VAL A 394 -19.60 -10.55 44.23
CA VAL A 394 -19.74 -9.98 42.89
C VAL A 394 -18.73 -10.64 41.95
N LEU A 395 -17.47 -10.77 42.39
CA LEU A 395 -16.41 -11.45 41.63
C LEU A 395 -16.75 -12.92 41.35
N ARG A 396 -17.25 -13.66 42.33
CA ARG A 396 -17.70 -15.05 42.16
C ARG A 396 -18.77 -15.19 41.08
N HIS A 397 -19.79 -14.34 41.08
CA HIS A 397 -20.85 -14.42 40.07
C HIS A 397 -20.33 -13.97 38.69
N ALA A 398 -19.47 -12.95 38.65
CA ALA A 398 -18.78 -12.57 37.42
C ALA A 398 -17.99 -13.73 36.83
N TYR A 399 -17.25 -14.49 37.66
CA TYR A 399 -16.52 -15.69 37.24
C TYR A 399 -17.44 -16.76 36.66
N LEU A 400 -18.55 -17.08 37.33
CA LEU A 400 -19.52 -18.06 36.83
C LEU A 400 -20.06 -17.68 35.44
N ASN A 401 -20.22 -16.38 35.19
CA ASN A 401 -20.64 -15.90 33.87
C ASN A 401 -19.51 -15.94 32.83
N SER A 402 -18.32 -15.45 33.16
CA SER A 402 -17.20 -15.36 32.21
C SER A 402 -16.51 -16.69 31.92
N TYR A 403 -16.44 -17.60 32.89
CA TYR A 403 -15.77 -18.89 32.73
C TYR A 403 -16.59 -19.88 31.90
N PHE A 404 -17.90 -19.98 32.17
CA PHE A 404 -18.77 -21.01 31.59
C PHE A 404 -19.33 -20.65 30.20
N GLN A 405 -19.24 -19.41 29.74
CA GLN A 405 -19.72 -19.03 28.39
C GLN A 405 -19.05 -19.88 27.29
N THR A 406 -19.81 -20.24 26.25
CA THR A 406 -19.28 -21.03 25.11
C THR A 406 -18.64 -20.15 24.03
N GLY A 407 -18.93 -18.85 24.01
CA GLY A 407 -18.43 -17.90 23.01
C GLY A 407 -16.98 -17.49 23.22
N TYR A 408 -16.50 -16.59 22.36
CA TYR A 408 -15.18 -15.96 22.49
C TYR A 408 -15.06 -15.22 23.82
N LYS A 409 -14.05 -15.55 24.62
CA LYS A 409 -13.75 -14.85 25.88
C LYS A 409 -13.08 -13.53 25.55
N ASN A 410 -13.78 -12.42 25.82
CA ASN A 410 -13.22 -11.10 25.61
C ASN A 410 -12.19 -10.76 26.72
N LEU A 411 -11.47 -9.64 26.56
CA LEU A 411 -10.44 -9.21 27.52
C LEU A 411 -10.99 -8.96 28.93
N MET A 412 -12.25 -8.53 29.08
CA MET A 412 -12.88 -8.36 30.40
C MET A 412 -13.18 -9.71 31.05
N ASP A 413 -13.56 -10.71 30.27
CA ASP A 413 -13.84 -12.06 30.74
C ASP A 413 -12.57 -12.71 31.27
N LEU A 414 -11.48 -12.59 30.51
CA LEU A 414 -10.15 -13.02 30.94
C LEU A 414 -9.69 -12.26 32.18
N ALA A 415 -9.92 -10.94 32.25
CA ALA A 415 -9.59 -10.14 33.42
C ALA A 415 -10.34 -10.60 34.68
N ILE A 416 -11.63 -10.95 34.56
CA ILE A 416 -12.41 -11.53 35.66
C ILE A 416 -11.82 -12.88 36.09
N ILE A 417 -11.53 -13.76 35.13
CA ILE A 417 -11.00 -15.11 35.40
C ILE A 417 -9.65 -15.01 36.11
N HIS A 418 -8.68 -14.29 35.54
CA HIS A 418 -7.35 -14.12 36.15
C HIS A 418 -7.44 -13.47 37.53
N LYS A 419 -8.29 -12.46 37.71
CA LYS A 419 -8.46 -11.81 39.01
C LYS A 419 -9.06 -12.76 40.05
N THR A 420 -9.96 -13.64 39.62
CA THR A 420 -10.55 -14.67 40.50
C THR A 420 -9.50 -15.70 40.90
N GLU A 421 -8.67 -16.17 39.97
CA GLU A 421 -7.56 -17.11 40.24
C GLU A 421 -6.49 -16.50 41.15
N GLU A 422 -6.17 -15.20 40.98
CA GLU A 422 -5.27 -14.46 41.87
C GLU A 422 -5.83 -14.42 43.31
N GLU A 423 -7.12 -14.09 43.46
CA GLU A 423 -7.77 -13.98 44.77
C GLU A 423 -8.19 -15.32 45.39
N GLU A 424 -8.26 -16.39 44.60
CA GLU A 424 -8.55 -17.76 45.08
C GLU A 424 -7.55 -18.21 46.15
N THR A 425 -6.30 -17.77 46.05
CA THR A 425 -5.28 -18.03 47.07
C THR A 425 -5.56 -17.34 48.42
N ALA A 426 -6.36 -16.27 48.41
CA ALA A 426 -6.68 -15.46 49.59
C ALA A 426 -8.10 -15.70 50.15
N ASP A 427 -9.06 -16.12 49.32
CA ASP A 427 -10.47 -16.34 49.71
C ASP A 427 -10.96 -17.74 49.34
N SER A 428 -11.23 -18.56 50.36
CA SER A 428 -11.69 -19.93 50.17
C SER A 428 -13.06 -20.07 49.49
N ARG A 429 -13.83 -18.99 49.36
CA ARG A 429 -15.12 -18.99 48.65
C ARG A 429 -14.99 -19.04 47.12
N LEU A 430 -13.79 -18.85 46.60
CA LEU A 430 -13.47 -18.89 45.18
C LEU A 430 -12.85 -20.21 44.73
N LEU A 431 -12.53 -21.12 45.67
CA LEU A 431 -11.91 -22.41 45.39
C LEU A 431 -12.76 -23.32 44.48
N ASP A 432 -12.12 -23.88 43.45
CA ASP A 432 -12.66 -24.94 42.58
C ASP A 432 -14.04 -24.61 41.98
N LEU A 433 -14.33 -23.33 41.70
CA LEU A 433 -15.63 -22.92 41.13
C LEU A 433 -15.93 -23.62 39.79
N SER A 434 -14.90 -23.92 39.00
CA SER A 434 -15.00 -24.66 37.73
C SER A 434 -15.43 -26.12 37.92
N GLU A 435 -15.09 -26.76 39.03
CA GLU A 435 -15.47 -28.15 39.33
C GLU A 435 -16.80 -28.25 40.10
N ASN A 436 -17.17 -27.17 40.81
CA ASN A 436 -18.36 -27.13 41.66
C ASN A 436 -19.64 -26.75 40.90
N TYR A 437 -19.50 -26.24 39.69
CA TYR A 437 -20.60 -25.81 38.83
C TYR A 437 -20.55 -26.48 37.47
N VAL A 438 -21.72 -26.71 36.90
CA VAL A 438 -21.87 -27.19 35.51
C VAL A 438 -22.75 -26.19 34.77
N LYS A 439 -22.38 -25.86 33.54
CA LYS A 439 -23.24 -25.04 32.68
C LYS A 439 -24.48 -25.84 32.28
N VAL A 440 -25.63 -25.24 32.46
CA VAL A 440 -26.92 -25.72 31.97
C VAL A 440 -27.23 -25.12 30.61
N ASP A 441 -27.14 -23.79 30.49
CA ASP A 441 -27.50 -23.05 29.28
C ASP A 441 -26.85 -21.65 29.26
N GLU A 442 -27.01 -20.92 28.16
CA GLU A 442 -26.56 -19.53 28.03
C GLU A 442 -27.45 -18.73 27.08
N ILE A 443 -27.48 -17.41 27.28
CA ILE A 443 -27.96 -16.45 26.29
C ILE A 443 -26.73 -15.66 25.86
N PRO A 444 -26.22 -15.86 24.62
CA PRO A 444 -24.99 -15.24 24.13
C PRO A 444 -25.00 -13.72 24.20
N PHE A 445 -23.85 -13.08 23.98
CA PHE A 445 -23.80 -11.62 23.93
C PHE A 445 -24.49 -11.09 22.67
N ASP A 446 -25.25 -10.01 22.82
CA ASP A 446 -25.96 -9.35 21.73
C ASP A 446 -25.69 -7.84 21.79
N PHE A 447 -25.28 -7.27 20.66
CA PHE A 447 -24.86 -5.87 20.54
C PHE A 447 -26.00 -4.87 20.75
N THR A 448 -27.25 -5.29 20.53
CA THR A 448 -28.45 -4.47 20.70
C THR A 448 -28.81 -4.33 22.18
N ARG A 449 -28.73 -5.44 22.93
CA ARG A 449 -29.07 -5.47 24.38
C ARG A 449 -27.85 -5.34 25.30
N ARG A 450 -26.63 -5.46 24.78
CA ARG A 450 -25.34 -5.23 25.44
C ARG A 450 -25.15 -5.99 26.76
N ARG A 451 -25.62 -7.25 26.80
CA ARG A 451 -25.54 -8.15 27.95
C ARG A 451 -25.35 -9.61 27.53
N LEU A 452 -24.79 -10.42 28.43
CA LEU A 452 -24.58 -11.86 28.28
C LEU A 452 -25.03 -12.58 29.55
N THR A 453 -25.75 -13.68 29.38
CA THR A 453 -26.31 -14.48 30.47
C THR A 453 -25.81 -15.90 30.41
N THR A 454 -25.47 -16.46 31.57
CA THR A 454 -25.16 -17.89 31.73
C THR A 454 -26.06 -18.49 32.78
N VAL A 455 -26.40 -19.75 32.60
CA VAL A 455 -27.17 -20.53 33.56
C VAL A 455 -26.29 -21.68 34.04
N VAL A 456 -25.97 -21.67 35.33
CA VAL A 456 -25.10 -22.66 35.97
C VAL A 456 -25.87 -23.40 37.05
N GLN A 457 -25.52 -24.66 37.26
CA GLN A 457 -26.07 -25.51 38.31
C GLN A 457 -24.95 -25.94 39.25
N ASP A 458 -25.18 -25.83 40.56
CA ASP A 458 -24.26 -26.34 41.57
C ASP A 458 -24.43 -27.84 41.82
N LYS A 459 -23.50 -28.46 42.56
CA LYS A 459 -23.58 -29.87 42.98
C LYS A 459 -24.82 -30.22 43.82
N ALA A 460 -25.49 -29.23 44.44
CA ALA A 460 -26.73 -29.43 45.19
C ALA A 460 -27.99 -29.36 44.29
N GLY A 461 -27.81 -29.15 42.98
CA GLY A 461 -28.89 -29.07 41.99
C GLY A 461 -29.54 -27.69 41.89
N LYS A 462 -29.03 -26.67 42.59
CA LYS A 462 -29.55 -25.30 42.53
C LYS A 462 -29.09 -24.63 41.24
N THR A 463 -30.03 -24.08 40.49
CA THR A 463 -29.76 -23.38 39.24
C THR A 463 -29.68 -21.87 39.48
N GLN A 464 -28.68 -21.21 38.91
CA GLN A 464 -28.48 -19.77 38.99
C GLN A 464 -28.29 -19.19 37.60
N MET A 465 -29.10 -18.18 37.28
CA MET A 465 -28.92 -17.35 36.09
C MET A 465 -28.11 -16.13 36.50
N VAL A 466 -26.98 -15.92 35.83
CA VAL A 466 -26.09 -14.80 36.08
C VAL A 466 -25.93 -14.02 34.79
N THR A 467 -26.19 -12.72 34.86
CA THR A 467 -26.10 -11.82 33.71
C THR A 467 -25.13 -10.69 34.01
N LYS A 468 -24.27 -10.41 33.03
CA LYS A 468 -23.39 -9.25 33.01
C LYS A 468 -23.71 -8.35 31.83
N GLY A 469 -23.59 -7.04 32.00
CA GLY A 469 -23.84 -6.11 30.91
C GLY A 469 -23.55 -4.66 31.26
N ALA A 470 -23.81 -3.78 30.30
CA ALA A 470 -23.75 -2.34 30.52
C ALA A 470 -24.77 -1.89 31.57
N VAL A 471 -24.40 -0.90 32.39
CA VAL A 471 -25.14 -0.55 33.62
C VAL A 471 -26.59 -0.15 33.33
N GLU A 472 -26.84 0.69 32.33
CA GLU A 472 -28.18 1.18 32.00
C GLU A 472 -29.09 0.04 31.54
N GLU A 473 -28.56 -0.85 30.70
CA GLU A 473 -29.25 -2.01 30.17
C GLU A 473 -29.54 -3.01 31.28
N MET A 474 -28.60 -3.25 32.20
CA MET A 474 -28.81 -4.10 33.37
C MET A 474 -29.87 -3.52 34.32
N LEU A 475 -29.87 -2.20 34.54
CA LEU A 475 -30.90 -1.54 35.34
C LEU A 475 -32.31 -1.64 34.72
N SER A 476 -32.44 -1.90 33.42
CA SER A 476 -33.76 -2.07 32.78
C SER A 476 -34.39 -3.46 33.03
N ILE A 477 -33.58 -4.45 33.40
CA ILE A 477 -34.05 -5.83 33.67
C ILE A 477 -34.02 -6.20 35.16
N CYS A 478 -33.43 -5.36 36.01
CA CYS A 478 -33.40 -5.56 37.46
C CYS A 478 -34.63 -4.91 38.13
N ALA A 479 -35.41 -5.72 38.84
CA ALA A 479 -36.48 -5.22 39.71
C ALA A 479 -36.01 -5.02 41.16
N TYR A 480 -34.91 -5.66 41.52
CA TYR A 480 -34.35 -5.65 42.86
C TYR A 480 -32.84 -5.37 42.82
N ALA A 481 -32.29 -4.90 43.95
CA ALA A 481 -30.87 -4.74 44.17
C ALA A 481 -30.52 -5.24 45.57
N GLU A 482 -29.31 -5.75 45.74
CA GLU A 482 -28.83 -6.23 47.03
C GLU A 482 -28.03 -5.15 47.76
N GLN A 483 -28.50 -4.73 48.93
CA GLN A 483 -27.77 -3.84 49.84
C GLN A 483 -27.59 -4.52 51.19
N ASP A 484 -26.35 -4.52 51.70
CA ASP A 484 -25.99 -5.06 53.02
C ASP A 484 -26.49 -6.50 53.26
N GLY A 485 -26.49 -7.32 52.21
CA GLY A 485 -26.95 -8.71 52.23
C GLY A 485 -28.47 -8.90 52.19
N ARG A 486 -29.25 -7.84 51.94
CA ARG A 486 -30.71 -7.87 51.80
C ARG A 486 -31.14 -7.46 50.39
N VAL A 487 -32.10 -8.18 49.83
CA VAL A 487 -32.69 -7.89 48.52
C VAL A 487 -33.80 -6.86 48.70
N GLU A 488 -33.61 -5.66 48.16
CA GLU A 488 -34.58 -4.56 48.22
C GLU A 488 -35.10 -4.20 46.82
N PRO A 489 -36.32 -3.65 46.70
CA PRO A 489 -36.83 -3.15 45.42
C PRO A 489 -35.96 -2.02 44.86
N LEU A 490 -35.68 -2.06 43.55
CA LEU A 490 -34.91 -1.03 42.87
C LEU A 490 -35.73 0.26 42.72
N THR A 491 -35.71 1.10 43.76
CA THR A 491 -36.40 2.40 43.74
C THR A 491 -35.67 3.43 42.87
N ASN A 492 -36.36 4.47 42.40
CA ASN A 492 -35.75 5.57 41.63
C ASN A 492 -34.61 6.27 42.38
N ALA A 493 -34.71 6.37 43.70
CA ALA A 493 -33.65 6.93 44.54
C ALA A 493 -32.40 6.05 44.53
N LEU A 494 -32.58 4.74 44.69
CA LEU A 494 -31.47 3.78 44.62
C LEU A 494 -30.85 3.77 43.21
N ARG A 495 -31.68 3.73 42.16
CA ARG A 495 -31.22 3.83 40.77
C ARG A 495 -30.35 5.07 40.53
N SER A 496 -30.72 6.22 41.09
CA SER A 496 -29.95 7.46 40.97
C SER A 496 -28.62 7.39 41.71
N LYS A 497 -28.59 6.79 42.91
CA LYS A 497 -27.35 6.55 43.67
C LYS A 497 -26.38 5.66 42.89
N ILE A 498 -26.89 4.59 42.28
CA ILE A 498 -26.12 3.65 41.46
C ILE A 498 -25.47 4.38 40.28
N LEU A 499 -26.25 5.15 39.52
CA LEU A 499 -25.75 5.91 38.39
C LEU A 499 -24.67 6.92 38.81
N HIS A 500 -24.82 7.56 39.98
CA HIS A 500 -23.80 8.46 40.52
C HIS A 500 -22.47 7.76 40.83
N THR A 501 -22.50 6.61 41.51
CA THR A 501 -21.28 5.82 41.79
C THR A 501 -20.58 5.39 40.49
N VAL A 502 -21.36 4.97 39.50
CA VAL A 502 -20.84 4.60 38.18
C VAL A 502 -20.21 5.79 37.46
N ASP A 503 -20.82 6.98 37.57
CA ASP A 503 -20.27 8.21 37.03
C ASP A 503 -18.94 8.59 37.66
N GLU A 504 -18.78 8.47 38.98
CA GLU A 504 -17.51 8.72 39.66
C GLU A 504 -16.39 7.76 39.22
N LEU A 505 -16.73 6.50 38.95
CA LEU A 505 -15.79 5.51 38.43
C LEU A 505 -15.40 5.83 36.98
N ASN A 506 -16.37 6.21 36.15
CA ASN A 506 -16.13 6.63 34.76
C ASN A 506 -15.24 7.88 34.70
N ASP A 507 -15.42 8.84 35.62
CA ASP A 507 -14.59 10.05 35.72
C ASP A 507 -13.13 9.72 36.06
N LYS A 508 -12.90 8.64 36.82
CA LYS A 508 -11.56 8.09 37.09
C LYS A 508 -10.99 7.28 35.91
N GLY A 509 -11.76 7.07 34.84
CA GLY A 509 -11.36 6.34 33.64
C GLY A 509 -11.65 4.84 33.68
N PHE A 510 -12.41 4.36 34.67
CA PHE A 510 -12.83 2.96 34.72
C PHE A 510 -14.01 2.71 33.80
N ARG A 511 -14.00 1.58 33.09
CA ARG A 511 -15.16 1.06 32.39
C ARG A 511 -15.94 0.15 33.34
N VAL A 512 -17.23 0.41 33.52
CA VAL A 512 -18.04 -0.27 34.53
C VAL A 512 -19.04 -1.24 33.89
N LEU A 513 -19.08 -2.49 34.38
CA LEU A 513 -20.14 -3.46 34.09
C LEU A 513 -20.95 -3.74 35.33
N ALA A 514 -22.25 -4.02 35.15
CA ALA A 514 -23.13 -4.46 36.22
C ALA A 514 -23.30 -5.98 36.19
N ILE A 515 -23.36 -6.59 37.38
CA ILE A 515 -23.63 -8.02 37.57
C ILE A 515 -24.95 -8.18 38.30
N ALA A 516 -25.83 -9.01 37.76
CA ALA A 516 -27.08 -9.38 38.39
C ALA A 516 -27.30 -10.89 38.34
N GLN A 517 -28.11 -11.39 39.27
CA GLN A 517 -28.44 -12.80 39.37
C GLN A 517 -29.95 -13.03 39.54
N LYS A 518 -30.37 -14.24 39.19
CA LYS A 518 -31.69 -14.80 39.50
C LYS A 518 -31.54 -16.25 39.92
N SER A 519 -32.06 -16.58 41.10
CA SER A 519 -32.00 -17.94 41.66
C SER A 519 -33.19 -18.78 41.19
N ASN A 520 -32.95 -20.05 40.86
CA ASN A 520 -33.92 -21.03 40.41
C ASN A 520 -34.87 -20.52 39.31
N PRO A 521 -34.34 -20.05 38.16
CA PRO A 521 -35.18 -19.60 37.05
C PRO A 521 -36.01 -20.78 36.50
N SER A 522 -37.29 -20.55 36.19
CA SER A 522 -38.18 -21.57 35.63
C SER A 522 -37.78 -21.87 34.18
N PRO A 523 -37.52 -23.14 33.80
CA PRO A 523 -37.22 -23.48 32.42
C PRO A 523 -38.51 -23.44 31.60
N VAL A 524 -38.61 -22.52 30.65
CA VAL A 524 -39.68 -22.51 29.63
C VAL A 524 -39.01 -22.75 28.28
N ASP A 525 -39.06 -23.98 27.77
CA ASP A 525 -38.70 -24.34 26.38
C ASP A 525 -37.27 -23.99 25.89
N ALA A 526 -36.29 -23.91 26.81
CA ALA A 526 -34.89 -23.41 26.69
C ALA A 526 -34.75 -21.93 27.09
N PHE A 527 -33.66 -21.58 27.80
CA PHE A 527 -33.53 -20.23 28.37
C PHE A 527 -33.39 -19.20 27.25
N GLY A 528 -34.26 -18.18 27.27
CA GLY A 528 -34.30 -17.15 26.22
C GLY A 528 -34.32 -15.73 26.78
N VAL A 529 -34.25 -14.73 25.89
CA VAL A 529 -34.22 -13.30 26.25
C VAL A 529 -35.37 -12.88 27.17
N LYS A 530 -36.53 -13.55 27.09
CA LYS A 530 -37.71 -13.28 27.93
C LYS A 530 -37.49 -13.61 29.41
N ASP A 531 -36.49 -14.44 29.73
CA ASP A 531 -36.19 -14.86 31.09
C ASP A 531 -35.32 -13.85 31.86
N GLU A 532 -34.65 -12.95 31.12
CA GLU A 532 -33.87 -11.80 31.61
C GLU A 532 -34.78 -10.69 32.19
N ARG A 533 -35.59 -11.03 33.20
CA ARG A 533 -36.50 -10.09 33.89
C ARG A 533 -36.54 -10.34 35.39
N ASP A 534 -36.90 -9.30 36.14
CA ASP A 534 -37.04 -9.32 37.60
C ASP A 534 -35.76 -9.77 38.31
N MET A 535 -34.62 -9.33 37.79
CA MET A 535 -33.30 -9.72 38.28
C MET A 535 -32.90 -8.96 39.55
N VAL A 536 -31.96 -9.53 40.31
CA VAL A 536 -31.34 -8.90 41.49
C VAL A 536 -29.95 -8.38 41.13
N LEU A 537 -29.77 -7.07 41.12
CA LEU A 537 -28.46 -6.44 40.94
C LEU A 537 -27.57 -6.69 42.16
N LEU A 538 -26.38 -7.25 41.95
CA LEU A 538 -25.41 -7.53 43.01
C LEU A 538 -24.39 -6.39 43.19
N GLY A 539 -23.96 -5.79 42.10
CA GLY A 539 -22.88 -4.80 42.14
C GLY A 539 -22.26 -4.54 40.78
N TYR A 540 -21.04 -4.01 40.80
CA TYR A 540 -20.31 -3.52 39.64
C TYR A 540 -18.90 -4.06 39.57
N LEU A 541 -18.40 -4.19 38.36
CA LEU A 541 -17.02 -4.49 38.05
C LEU A 541 -16.42 -3.27 37.38
N ALA A 542 -15.35 -2.72 37.96
CA ALA A 542 -14.64 -1.57 37.42
C ALA A 542 -13.35 -2.05 36.75
N PHE A 543 -13.27 -1.88 35.44
CA PHE A 543 -12.15 -2.28 34.62
C PHE A 543 -11.30 -1.07 34.24
N LEU A 544 -9.99 -1.24 34.26
CA LEU A 544 -9.05 -0.25 33.74
C LEU A 544 -8.37 -0.83 32.49
N ASP A 545 -8.37 -0.05 31.43
CA ASP A 545 -7.54 -0.31 30.26
C ASP A 545 -6.39 0.70 30.26
N PRO A 546 -5.20 0.33 30.76
CA PRO A 546 -4.14 1.27 31.04
C PRO A 546 -3.60 1.87 29.74
N PRO A 547 -3.28 3.18 29.73
CA PRO A 547 -2.62 3.80 28.58
C PRO A 547 -1.22 3.19 28.37
N LYS A 548 -0.78 3.12 27.12
CA LYS A 548 0.62 2.77 26.83
C LYS A 548 1.54 3.93 27.20
N GLU A 549 2.67 3.59 27.81
CA GLU A 549 3.69 4.56 28.19
C GLU A 549 4.27 5.29 26.95
N SER A 550 4.42 4.57 25.82
CA SER A 550 4.95 5.13 24.57
C SER A 550 4.00 6.07 23.83
N THR A 551 2.69 6.03 24.12
CA THR A 551 1.68 6.76 23.34
C THR A 551 1.88 8.27 23.39
N ALA A 552 2.24 8.83 24.55
CA ALA A 552 2.43 10.26 24.69
C ALA A 552 3.58 10.79 23.83
N ASP A 553 4.70 10.05 23.80
CA ASP A 553 5.86 10.38 22.98
C ASP A 553 5.59 10.15 21.49
N ALA A 554 4.84 9.10 21.15
CA ALA A 554 4.48 8.81 19.77
C ALA A 554 3.55 9.86 19.16
N ILE A 555 2.53 10.31 19.89
CA ILE A 555 1.65 11.41 19.45
C ILE A 555 2.45 12.71 19.27
N ARG A 556 3.43 12.96 20.14
CA ARG A 556 4.33 14.12 19.98
C ARG A 556 5.19 13.98 18.73
N ALA A 557 5.80 12.83 18.50
CA ALA A 557 6.63 12.57 17.32
C ALA A 557 5.84 12.69 16.01
N LEU A 558 4.61 12.16 15.97
CA LEU A 558 3.69 12.32 14.84
C LEU A 558 3.38 13.79 14.57
N LYS A 559 3.10 14.56 15.62
CA LYS A 559 2.83 15.98 15.51
C LYS A 559 4.06 16.79 15.04
N ASP A 560 5.25 16.44 15.52
CA ASP A 560 6.51 17.06 15.08
C ASP A 560 6.77 16.80 13.58
N HIS A 561 6.25 15.70 13.05
CA HIS A 561 6.21 15.36 11.63
C HIS A 561 4.94 15.85 10.89
N GLY A 562 4.16 16.76 11.50
CA GLY A 562 2.99 17.37 10.87
C GLY A 562 1.78 16.46 10.71
N VAL A 563 1.69 15.37 11.48
CA VAL A 563 0.53 14.47 11.53
C VAL A 563 -0.33 14.82 12.75
N THR A 564 -1.58 15.19 12.52
CA THR A 564 -2.56 15.47 13.57
C THR A 564 -3.33 14.20 13.91
N THR A 565 -3.25 13.75 15.16
CA THR A 565 -4.01 12.59 15.63
C THR A 565 -5.41 12.99 16.08
N LYS A 566 -6.44 12.32 15.56
CA LYS A 566 -7.84 12.44 15.96
C LYS A 566 -8.34 11.08 16.47
N ILE A 567 -9.07 11.07 17.60
CA ILE A 567 -9.55 9.83 18.22
C ILE A 567 -11.00 9.59 17.83
N LEU A 568 -11.29 8.43 17.25
CA LEU A 568 -12.64 8.02 16.83
C LEU A 568 -13.02 6.74 17.57
N THR A 569 -13.87 6.84 18.59
CA THR A 569 -14.18 5.70 19.47
C THR A 569 -15.67 5.55 19.75
N GLY A 570 -16.09 4.31 19.99
CA GLY A 570 -17.44 3.96 20.44
C GLY A 570 -17.62 4.08 21.95
N ASP A 571 -16.54 4.35 22.70
CA ASP A 571 -16.57 4.43 24.16
C ASP A 571 -17.23 5.70 24.70
N ASN A 572 -17.49 5.69 26.01
CA ASN A 572 -18.06 6.83 26.72
C ASN A 572 -17.12 8.04 26.70
N ASP A 573 -17.70 9.23 26.59
CA ASP A 573 -17.01 10.51 26.50
C ASP A 573 -16.15 10.84 27.73
N LYS A 574 -16.61 10.51 28.94
CA LYS A 574 -15.88 10.72 30.19
C LYS A 574 -14.61 9.88 30.26
N VAL A 575 -14.75 8.57 30.01
CA VAL A 575 -13.62 7.61 30.00
C VAL A 575 -12.60 8.01 28.93
N THR A 576 -13.08 8.35 27.73
CA THR A 576 -12.22 8.78 26.62
C THR A 576 -11.45 10.05 26.96
N ARG A 577 -12.10 11.04 27.58
CA ARG A 577 -11.47 12.28 28.02
C ARG A 577 -10.36 12.03 29.05
N THR A 578 -10.60 11.14 30.01
CA THR A 578 -9.62 10.79 31.04
C THR A 578 -8.41 10.09 30.44
N ILE A 579 -8.60 9.11 29.56
CA ILE A 579 -7.49 8.43 28.87
C ILE A 579 -6.69 9.41 28.01
N CYS A 580 -7.36 10.26 27.23
CA CYS A 580 -6.70 11.29 26.42
C CYS A 580 -5.83 12.22 27.29
N LYS A 581 -6.32 12.61 28.47
CA LYS A 581 -5.56 13.42 29.43
C LYS A 581 -4.33 12.69 29.97
N GLN A 582 -4.43 11.40 30.27
CA GLN A 582 -3.32 10.58 30.76
C GLN A 582 -2.22 10.40 29.71
N VAL A 583 -2.57 10.24 28.43
CA VAL A 583 -1.59 10.15 27.32
C VAL A 583 -1.09 11.52 26.82
N GLY A 584 -1.47 12.62 27.49
CA GLY A 584 -1.02 13.97 27.14
C GLY A 584 -1.71 14.61 25.93
N LEU A 585 -2.81 14.03 25.43
CA LEU A 585 -3.62 14.59 24.36
C LEU A 585 -4.61 15.62 24.94
N LYS A 586 -4.37 16.90 24.65
CA LYS A 586 -5.25 18.00 25.09
C LYS A 586 -6.52 18.03 24.25
N VAL A 587 -7.60 17.44 24.76
CA VAL A 587 -8.92 17.47 24.13
C VAL A 587 -9.51 18.88 24.24
N ARG A 588 -9.49 19.66 23.15
CA ARG A 588 -10.10 20.99 23.09
C ARG A 588 -11.59 20.90 22.82
N ASN A 589 -11.92 20.14 21.76
CA ASN A 589 -13.29 19.93 21.31
C ASN A 589 -13.56 18.42 21.20
N MET A 590 -14.76 18.02 21.62
CA MET A 590 -15.25 16.65 21.54
C MET A 590 -16.67 16.65 20.98
N LEU A 591 -16.95 15.74 20.05
CA LEU A 591 -18.30 15.53 19.49
C LEU A 591 -18.77 14.11 19.79
N LEU A 592 -20.08 13.95 20.04
CA LEU A 592 -20.70 12.66 20.25
C LEU A 592 -21.38 12.17 18.98
N GLY A 593 -21.56 10.85 18.84
CA GLY A 593 -22.33 10.27 17.72
C GLY A 593 -23.71 10.90 17.53
N SER A 594 -24.40 11.22 18.63
CA SER A 594 -25.69 11.93 18.60
C SER A 594 -25.60 13.34 18.00
N ASP A 595 -24.47 14.03 18.18
CA ASP A 595 -24.27 15.37 17.62
C ASP A 595 -24.08 15.28 16.09
N LEU A 596 -23.40 14.23 15.62
CA LEU A 596 -23.15 13.98 14.19
C LEU A 596 -24.44 13.71 13.42
N ASP A 597 -25.42 13.04 14.03
CA ASP A 597 -26.71 12.74 13.39
C ASP A 597 -27.51 14.01 13.08
N HIS A 598 -27.28 15.08 13.83
CA HIS A 598 -27.92 16.37 13.65
C HIS A 598 -27.15 17.32 12.71
N MET A 599 -25.94 16.94 12.28
CA MET A 599 -25.10 17.75 11.39
C MET A 599 -25.21 17.27 9.94
N SER A 600 -25.24 18.23 9.01
CA SER A 600 -24.97 17.96 7.59
C SER A 600 -23.48 17.71 7.34
N ASP A 601 -23.12 17.10 6.21
CA ASP A 601 -21.70 16.81 5.89
C ASP A 601 -20.85 18.09 5.78
N ALA A 602 -21.43 19.20 5.33
CA ALA A 602 -20.73 20.49 5.26
C ALA A 602 -20.53 21.16 6.64
N GLU A 603 -21.42 20.90 7.59
CA GLU A 603 -21.25 21.33 8.98
C GLU A 603 -20.22 20.46 9.70
N LEU A 604 -20.32 19.14 9.49
CA LEU A 604 -19.37 18.17 10.00
C LEU A 604 -17.96 18.46 9.49
N ALA A 605 -17.78 18.82 8.21
CA ALA A 605 -16.48 19.20 7.66
C ALA A 605 -15.81 20.33 8.44
N ARG A 606 -16.56 21.40 8.71
CA ARG A 606 -16.05 22.55 9.47
C ARG A 606 -15.79 22.22 10.93
N ALA A 607 -16.67 21.43 11.55
CA ALA A 607 -16.51 21.02 12.95
C ALA A 607 -15.33 20.05 13.13
N ALA A 608 -15.14 19.14 12.17
CA ALA A 608 -14.13 18.10 12.20
C ALA A 608 -12.69 18.65 12.19
N GLU A 609 -12.45 19.78 11.53
CA GLU A 609 -11.15 20.49 11.57
C GLU A 609 -10.68 20.75 13.01
N SER A 610 -11.57 21.32 13.82
CA SER A 610 -11.28 21.75 15.19
C SER A 610 -11.48 20.67 16.25
N THR A 611 -12.10 19.54 15.89
CA THR A 611 -12.44 18.46 16.83
C THR A 611 -11.30 17.47 16.96
N ASP A 612 -10.90 17.18 18.20
CA ASP A 612 -9.80 16.25 18.49
C ASP A 612 -10.32 14.82 18.76
N VAL A 613 -11.51 14.72 19.35
CA VAL A 613 -12.10 13.44 19.80
C VAL A 613 -13.56 13.32 19.39
N PHE A 614 -13.91 12.16 18.85
CA PHE A 614 -15.27 11.76 18.54
C PHE A 614 -15.59 10.51 19.36
N ALA A 615 -16.58 10.60 20.24
CA ALA A 615 -16.96 9.55 21.18
C ALA A 615 -18.37 9.01 20.90
N LYS A 616 -18.68 7.82 21.41
CA LYS A 616 -19.96 7.13 21.18
C LYS A 616 -20.34 7.02 19.69
N LEU A 617 -19.34 6.85 18.82
CA LEU A 617 -19.57 6.70 17.39
C LEU A 617 -20.04 5.29 17.02
N THR A 618 -20.97 5.20 16.06
CA THR A 618 -21.25 3.97 15.33
C THR A 618 -20.18 3.71 14.24
N PRO A 619 -20.02 2.47 13.75
CA PRO A 619 -19.10 2.17 12.64
C PRO A 619 -19.32 3.06 11.40
N ASP A 620 -20.57 3.29 11.01
CA ASP A 620 -20.92 4.14 9.87
C ASP A 620 -20.55 5.61 10.11
N GLN A 621 -20.76 6.11 11.33
CA GLN A 621 -20.35 7.45 11.72
C GLN A 621 -18.83 7.61 11.68
N LYS A 622 -18.05 6.59 12.07
CA LYS A 622 -16.58 6.62 11.92
C LYS A 622 -16.20 6.79 10.45
N ALA A 623 -16.79 6.00 9.55
CA ALA A 623 -16.53 6.08 8.12
C ALA A 623 -16.94 7.44 7.52
N ARG A 624 -18.06 8.02 7.98
CA ARG A 624 -18.53 9.35 7.59
C ARG A 624 -17.54 10.45 7.98
N VAL A 625 -17.03 10.45 9.22
CA VAL A 625 -16.02 11.43 9.67
C VAL A 625 -14.75 11.34 8.81
N VAL A 626 -14.27 10.13 8.54
CA VAL A 626 -13.08 9.91 7.70
C VAL A 626 -13.29 10.43 6.28
N SER A 627 -14.46 10.13 5.69
CA SER A 627 -14.79 10.55 4.32
C SER A 627 -14.83 12.07 4.19
N VAL A 628 -15.45 12.75 5.16
CA VAL A 628 -15.54 14.21 5.22
C VAL A 628 -14.17 14.87 5.37
N LEU A 629 -13.29 14.35 6.23
CA LEU A 629 -11.92 14.86 6.37
C LEU A 629 -11.13 14.71 5.05
N ARG A 630 -11.25 13.57 4.39
CA ARG A 630 -10.62 13.32 3.09
C ARG A 630 -11.14 14.26 2.00
N GLU A 631 -12.45 14.45 1.92
CA GLU A 631 -13.10 15.37 0.97
C GLU A 631 -12.72 16.82 1.22
N ASN A 632 -12.43 17.21 2.46
CA ASN A 632 -11.91 18.53 2.80
C ASN A 632 -10.43 18.74 2.41
N GLY A 633 -9.84 17.77 1.71
CA GLY A 633 -8.50 17.90 1.14
C GLY A 633 -7.38 17.40 2.05
N HIS A 634 -7.66 16.67 3.12
CA HIS A 634 -6.65 15.96 3.93
C HIS A 634 -6.28 14.61 3.32
N THR A 635 -5.12 14.07 3.72
CA THR A 635 -4.76 12.68 3.47
C THR A 635 -4.90 11.91 4.77
N VAL A 636 -5.98 11.14 4.86
CA VAL A 636 -6.43 10.54 6.12
C VAL A 636 -5.96 9.10 6.20
N GLY A 637 -5.14 8.80 7.21
CA GLY A 637 -4.87 7.42 7.63
C GLY A 637 -5.83 7.02 8.74
N PHE A 638 -6.37 5.79 8.69
CA PHE A 638 -7.17 5.24 9.78
C PHE A 638 -6.48 3.99 10.36
N MET A 639 -6.22 3.99 11.67
CA MET A 639 -5.69 2.84 12.40
C MET A 639 -6.78 2.19 13.27
N GLY A 640 -7.07 0.92 12.97
CA GLY A 640 -8.06 0.12 13.70
C GLY A 640 -7.66 -1.36 13.74
N ASP A 641 -8.22 -2.09 14.70
CA ASP A 641 -7.92 -3.50 14.95
C ASP A 641 -9.17 -4.38 15.06
N GLY A 642 -10.36 -3.75 15.10
CA GLY A 642 -11.64 -4.42 15.28
C GLY A 642 -12.53 -4.40 14.02
N ILE A 643 -13.60 -5.21 14.08
CA ILE A 643 -14.62 -5.33 13.02
C ILE A 643 -15.28 -3.97 12.75
N ASN A 644 -15.49 -3.19 13.80
CA ASN A 644 -16.16 -1.88 13.76
C ASN A 644 -15.39 -0.81 12.97
N ASP A 645 -14.11 -1.05 12.69
CA ASP A 645 -13.22 -0.10 12.04
C ASP A 645 -13.06 -0.36 10.54
N ALA A 646 -13.44 -1.55 10.07
CA ALA A 646 -13.19 -1.98 8.69
C ALA A 646 -13.80 -1.03 7.65
N ALA A 647 -14.98 -0.48 7.91
CA ALA A 647 -15.63 0.49 7.04
C ALA A 647 -14.85 1.82 6.97
N ALA A 648 -14.39 2.32 8.12
CA ALA A 648 -13.60 3.53 8.21
C ALA A 648 -12.21 3.37 7.56
N MET A 649 -11.59 2.20 7.70
CA MET A 649 -10.33 1.86 7.04
C MET A 649 -10.45 1.86 5.52
N LYS A 650 -11.52 1.30 4.97
CA LYS A 650 -11.79 1.34 3.52
C LYS A 650 -12.12 2.75 3.01
N ALA A 651 -12.74 3.58 3.85
CA ALA A 651 -13.06 4.96 3.51
C ALA A 651 -11.85 5.90 3.59
N ALA A 652 -10.80 5.53 4.34
CA ALA A 652 -9.57 6.29 4.45
C ALA A 652 -8.77 6.29 3.14
N ASP A 653 -7.80 7.19 3.00
CA ASP A 653 -6.80 7.06 1.93
C ASP A 653 -5.89 5.85 2.17
N ILE A 654 -5.79 5.42 3.45
CA ILE A 654 -4.93 4.35 3.94
C ILE A 654 -5.55 3.69 5.16
N GLY A 655 -5.84 2.40 5.03
CA GLY A 655 -6.15 1.55 6.18
C GLY A 655 -4.87 1.01 6.84
N ILE A 656 -4.74 1.16 8.15
CA ILE A 656 -3.62 0.66 8.94
C ILE A 656 -4.18 -0.32 9.97
N SER A 657 -3.63 -1.53 10.01
CA SER A 657 -3.97 -2.56 10.99
C SER A 657 -2.71 -3.10 11.67
N VAL A 658 -2.89 -4.01 12.62
CA VAL A 658 -1.82 -4.73 13.30
C VAL A 658 -1.93 -6.23 13.03
N ASP A 659 -0.82 -6.95 13.13
CA ASP A 659 -0.78 -8.39 12.82
C ASP A 659 -1.69 -9.23 13.76
N THR A 660 -1.90 -8.75 14.99
CA THR A 660 -2.80 -9.37 15.97
C THR A 660 -4.28 -8.97 15.81
N ALA A 661 -4.62 -8.16 14.81
CA ALA A 661 -6.00 -7.71 14.60
C ALA A 661 -6.89 -8.82 14.03
N VAL A 662 -8.21 -8.60 14.11
CA VAL A 662 -9.19 -9.50 13.48
C VAL A 662 -8.97 -9.56 11.96
N ASP A 663 -9.30 -10.70 11.35
CA ASP A 663 -9.00 -10.94 9.93
C ASP A 663 -9.65 -9.90 9.01
N VAL A 664 -10.85 -9.42 9.35
CA VAL A 664 -11.55 -8.37 8.59
C VAL A 664 -10.75 -7.06 8.57
N ALA A 665 -10.11 -6.70 9.68
CA ALA A 665 -9.29 -5.50 9.79
C ALA A 665 -7.97 -5.67 9.01
N LYS A 666 -7.29 -6.82 9.14
CA LYS A 666 -6.08 -7.14 8.35
C LYS A 666 -6.35 -7.11 6.84
N GLU A 667 -7.51 -7.62 6.41
CA GLU A 667 -7.85 -7.65 4.99
C GLU A 667 -8.17 -6.25 4.43
N SER A 668 -8.83 -5.41 5.24
CA SER A 668 -9.19 -4.03 4.88
C SER A 668 -8.01 -3.05 4.94
N ALA A 669 -6.84 -3.48 5.44
CA ALA A 669 -5.67 -2.63 5.61
C ALA A 669 -4.76 -2.61 4.37
N ASP A 670 -4.20 -1.44 4.08
CA ASP A 670 -3.09 -1.25 3.13
C ASP A 670 -1.73 -1.52 3.79
N ILE A 671 -1.63 -1.23 5.09
CA ILE A 671 -0.42 -1.31 5.91
C ILE A 671 -0.70 -2.17 7.14
N ILE A 672 0.19 -3.10 7.45
CA ILE A 672 0.12 -3.94 8.65
C ILE A 672 1.35 -3.68 9.51
N LEU A 673 1.13 -3.27 10.76
CA LEU A 673 2.20 -3.14 11.75
C LEU A 673 2.40 -4.47 12.46
N LEU A 674 3.64 -4.93 12.53
CA LEU A 674 4.00 -6.16 13.25
C LEU A 674 3.96 -5.97 14.78
N GLU A 675 4.08 -4.72 15.24
CA GLU A 675 3.93 -4.35 16.64
C GLU A 675 2.85 -3.28 16.78
N LYS A 676 2.04 -3.38 17.85
CA LYS A 676 0.94 -2.43 18.15
C LYS A 676 1.50 -1.15 18.79
N ASP A 677 2.37 -0.42 18.08
CA ASP A 677 3.02 0.81 18.57
C ASP A 677 2.94 1.95 17.54
N LEU A 678 2.51 3.13 18.00
CA LEU A 678 2.46 4.34 17.18
C LEU A 678 3.86 4.86 16.79
N MET A 679 4.92 4.50 17.52
CA MET A 679 6.29 4.80 17.10
C MET A 679 6.69 4.02 15.84
N VAL A 680 6.19 2.79 15.69
CA VAL A 680 6.41 1.99 14.47
C VAL A 680 5.70 2.65 13.28
N LEU A 681 4.49 3.16 13.48
CA LEU A 681 3.74 3.91 12.49
C LEU A 681 4.50 5.17 12.04
N GLU A 682 5.07 5.94 12.97
CA GLU A 682 5.89 7.12 12.66
C GLU A 682 7.10 6.79 11.77
N GLN A 683 7.85 5.73 12.12
CA GLN A 683 8.99 5.29 11.32
C GLN A 683 8.56 4.84 9.92
N GLY A 684 7.40 4.19 9.83
CA GLY A 684 6.75 3.84 8.58
C GLY A 684 6.46 5.07 7.71
N ILE A 685 5.83 6.11 8.27
CA ILE A 685 5.53 7.37 7.56
C ILE A 685 6.82 8.01 7.04
N ILE A 686 7.88 8.04 7.85
CA ILE A 686 9.18 8.58 7.47
C ILE A 686 9.77 7.84 6.26
N GLU A 687 9.76 6.50 6.27
CA GLU A 687 10.24 5.71 5.13
C GLU A 687 9.36 5.91 3.89
N GLY A 688 8.06 6.16 4.06
CA GLY A 688 7.14 6.55 2.99
C GLY A 688 7.55 7.88 2.35
N ARG A 689 7.81 8.91 3.17
CA ARG A 689 8.29 10.22 2.73
C ARG A 689 9.64 10.14 2.02
N LYS A 690 10.57 9.31 2.52
CA LYS A 690 11.87 9.09 1.85
C LYS A 690 11.70 8.45 0.47
N THR A 691 10.80 7.47 0.37
CA THR A 691 10.50 6.78 -0.88
C THR A 691 9.90 7.73 -1.92
N TYR A 692 8.94 8.56 -1.50
CA TYR A 692 8.36 9.62 -2.33
C TYR A 692 9.41 10.65 -2.77
N ALA A 693 10.26 11.12 -1.86
CA ALA A 693 11.32 12.08 -2.18
C ALA A 693 12.26 11.57 -3.28
N ASN A 694 12.74 10.33 -3.16
CA ASN A 694 13.67 9.74 -4.13
C ASN A 694 13.00 9.51 -5.49
N MET A 695 11.71 9.18 -5.50
CA MET A 695 10.92 9.09 -6.72
C MET A 695 10.81 10.44 -7.45
N ILE A 696 10.44 11.50 -6.74
CA ILE A 696 10.29 12.85 -7.31
C ILE A 696 11.63 13.44 -7.75
N LYS A 697 12.71 13.21 -7.00
CA LYS A 697 14.08 13.61 -7.41
C LYS A 697 14.40 13.11 -8.81
N TYR A 698 14.24 11.80 -9.06
CA TYR A 698 14.50 11.22 -10.37
C TYR A 698 13.63 11.86 -11.47
N ILE A 699 12.33 12.01 -11.21
CA ILE A 699 11.38 12.55 -12.20
C ILE A 699 11.75 13.98 -12.60
N LYS A 700 11.99 14.86 -11.62
CA LYS A 700 12.35 16.26 -11.87
C LYS A 700 13.72 16.38 -12.53
N MET A 701 14.70 15.55 -12.13
CA MET A 701 16.03 15.51 -12.75
C MET A 701 15.96 15.10 -14.21
N THR A 702 15.34 13.95 -14.51
CA THR A 702 15.27 13.42 -15.87
C THR A 702 14.44 14.32 -16.79
N ALA A 703 13.30 14.83 -16.33
CA ALA A 703 12.50 15.76 -17.13
C ALA A 703 13.29 17.04 -17.47
N SER A 704 13.93 17.67 -16.48
CA SER A 704 14.72 18.88 -16.69
C SER A 704 15.95 18.66 -17.56
N SER A 705 16.68 17.56 -17.37
CA SER A 705 17.90 17.23 -18.12
C SER A 705 17.59 16.94 -19.58
N ASN A 706 16.59 16.09 -19.84
CA ASN A 706 16.17 15.75 -21.21
C ASN A 706 15.68 17.00 -21.96
N PHE A 707 14.93 17.88 -21.29
CA PHE A 707 14.50 19.15 -21.89
C PHE A 707 15.68 20.07 -22.23
N GLY A 708 16.62 20.26 -21.30
CA GLY A 708 17.80 21.09 -21.51
C GLY A 708 18.65 20.61 -22.68
N ASN A 709 18.98 19.32 -22.71
CA ASN A 709 19.74 18.70 -23.81
C ASN A 709 19.06 18.94 -25.16
N MET A 710 17.74 18.74 -25.26
CA MET A 710 17.05 18.93 -26.55
C MET A 710 16.92 20.37 -26.98
N PHE A 711 16.79 21.30 -26.04
CA PHE A 711 16.87 22.71 -26.37
C PHE A 711 18.25 23.07 -26.94
N SER A 712 19.30 22.47 -26.40
CA SER A 712 20.67 22.61 -26.89
C SER A 712 20.85 22.04 -28.30
N VAL A 713 20.39 20.80 -28.51
CA VAL A 713 20.38 20.12 -29.82
C VAL A 713 19.66 20.95 -30.88
N LEU A 714 18.51 21.54 -30.54
CA LEU A 714 17.71 22.32 -31.47
C LEU A 714 18.47 23.55 -31.97
N ALA A 715 19.05 24.33 -31.06
CA ALA A 715 19.81 25.52 -31.45
C ALA A 715 21.10 25.14 -32.19
N ALA A 716 21.80 24.09 -31.76
CA ALA A 716 22.98 23.60 -32.45
C ALA A 716 22.66 23.15 -33.89
N SER A 717 21.51 22.48 -34.08
CA SER A 717 21.02 22.05 -35.39
C SER A 717 20.67 23.21 -36.33
N ALA A 718 20.20 24.33 -35.77
CA ALA A 718 19.88 25.53 -36.52
C ALA A 718 21.11 26.37 -36.88
N LEU A 719 22.13 26.39 -36.01
CA LEU A 719 23.27 27.33 -36.09
C LEU A 719 24.54 26.71 -36.68
N LEU A 720 24.74 25.40 -36.54
CA LEU A 720 25.96 24.73 -37.01
C LEU A 720 25.77 24.14 -38.41
N PRO A 721 26.82 24.18 -39.25
CA PRO A 721 26.77 23.63 -40.61
C PRO A 721 26.79 22.09 -40.64
N PHE A 722 26.89 21.41 -39.49
CA PHE A 722 26.99 19.96 -39.38
C PHE A 722 26.18 19.40 -38.19
N LEU A 723 26.01 18.07 -38.18
CA LEU A 723 25.81 17.19 -37.02
C LEU A 723 26.37 17.65 -35.66
N PRO A 724 25.68 18.37 -34.74
CA PRO A 724 26.29 18.68 -33.44
C PRO A 724 26.73 17.44 -32.66
N MET A 725 25.98 16.34 -32.79
CA MET A 725 26.31 15.03 -32.24
C MET A 725 25.66 13.95 -33.12
N MET A 726 26.28 12.77 -33.24
CA MET A 726 25.67 11.65 -33.96
C MET A 726 24.56 10.99 -33.13
N SER A 727 23.61 10.35 -33.81
CA SER A 727 22.55 9.53 -33.21
C SER A 727 23.09 8.52 -32.19
N VAL A 728 24.18 7.82 -32.50
CA VAL A 728 24.79 6.81 -31.63
C VAL A 728 25.33 7.43 -30.35
N HIS A 729 25.95 8.62 -30.42
CA HIS A 729 26.49 9.31 -29.26
C HIS A 729 25.38 9.71 -28.29
N LEU A 730 24.24 10.21 -28.80
CA LEU A 730 23.08 10.58 -27.98
C LEU A 730 22.49 9.37 -27.25
N ILE A 731 22.31 8.25 -27.94
CA ILE A 731 21.78 7.02 -27.32
C ILE A 731 22.77 6.53 -26.25
N PHE A 732 24.07 6.54 -26.55
CA PHE A 732 25.11 6.11 -25.62
C PHE A 732 25.23 6.98 -24.38
N LEU A 733 25.15 8.30 -24.54
CA LEU A 733 25.11 9.25 -23.43
C LEU A 733 23.89 8.99 -22.52
N ASN A 734 22.71 8.81 -23.11
CA ASN A 734 21.49 8.52 -22.35
C ASN A 734 21.58 7.18 -21.60
N LEU A 735 22.14 6.13 -22.20
CA LEU A 735 22.31 4.83 -21.52
C LEU A 735 23.14 4.97 -20.23
N ILE A 736 24.25 5.70 -20.28
CA ILE A 736 25.14 5.83 -19.11
C ILE A 736 24.56 6.79 -18.07
N TYR A 737 23.85 7.84 -18.51
CA TYR A 737 23.08 8.70 -17.62
C TYR A 737 22.00 7.91 -16.88
N ASP A 738 21.24 7.08 -17.58
CA ASP A 738 20.21 6.21 -17.01
C ASP A 738 20.80 5.19 -16.04
N LEU A 739 21.94 4.58 -16.38
CA LEU A 739 22.67 3.69 -15.49
C LEU A 739 23.09 4.41 -14.19
N SER A 740 23.50 5.68 -14.29
CA SER A 740 23.84 6.50 -13.12
C SER A 740 22.61 6.78 -12.24
N CYS A 741 21.43 6.91 -12.85
CA CYS A 741 20.17 7.15 -12.15
C CYS A 741 19.64 5.92 -11.39
N THR A 742 20.09 4.71 -11.72
CA THR A 742 19.67 3.47 -11.01
C THR A 742 19.97 3.50 -9.50
N ALA A 743 20.90 4.36 -9.07
CA ALA A 743 21.27 4.51 -7.66
C ALA A 743 20.32 5.41 -6.85
N ILE A 744 19.49 6.22 -7.52
CA ILE A 744 18.63 7.24 -6.87
C ILE A 744 17.66 6.64 -5.82
N PRO A 745 17.11 5.41 -5.96
CA PRO A 745 16.30 4.80 -4.91
C PRO A 745 17.02 4.69 -3.54
N TRP A 746 18.35 4.57 -3.55
CA TRP A 746 19.20 4.50 -2.36
C TRP A 746 19.71 5.85 -1.87
N ASP A 747 19.14 6.93 -2.37
CA ASP A 747 19.61 8.25 -2.03
C ASP A 747 19.16 8.73 -0.63
N ASN A 748 19.98 9.61 -0.03
CA ASN A 748 19.69 10.27 1.24
C ASN A 748 18.67 11.40 1.05
N VAL A 749 17.76 11.56 2.01
CA VAL A 749 16.72 12.60 2.00
C VAL A 749 16.93 13.52 3.19
N ASP A 750 16.80 14.83 2.99
CA ASP A 750 17.02 15.82 4.04
C ASP A 750 15.89 15.79 5.07
N GLU A 751 16.21 15.98 6.35
CA GLU A 751 15.25 15.94 7.47
C GLU A 751 14.09 16.95 7.30
N GLU A 752 14.37 18.13 6.77
CA GLU A 752 13.38 19.18 6.48
C GLU A 752 12.28 18.71 5.50
N PHE A 753 12.63 17.83 4.55
CA PHE A 753 11.66 17.26 3.62
C PHE A 753 10.76 16.25 4.33
N ILE A 754 11.33 15.47 5.25
CA ILE A 754 10.64 14.42 5.99
C ILE A 754 9.75 15.02 7.08
N ALA A 755 10.04 16.23 7.58
CA ALA A 755 9.29 16.87 8.67
C ALA A 755 7.83 17.23 8.33
N LYS A 756 7.46 17.35 7.05
CA LYS A 756 6.09 17.74 6.65
C LYS A 756 5.48 16.76 5.64
N PRO A 757 4.16 16.54 5.70
CA PRO A 757 3.45 15.76 4.69
C PRO A 757 3.49 16.49 3.35
N ARG A 758 3.62 15.72 2.25
CA ARG A 758 3.61 16.25 0.89
C ARG A 758 2.74 15.40 0.00
N LYS A 759 1.91 16.07 -0.81
CA LYS A 759 1.08 15.43 -1.82
C LYS A 759 1.81 15.42 -3.16
N TRP A 760 1.50 14.40 -3.96
CA TRP A 760 1.98 14.34 -5.33
C TRP A 760 1.32 15.43 -6.18
N ASP A 761 2.13 16.26 -6.81
CA ASP A 761 1.69 17.25 -7.79
C ASP A 761 2.47 17.12 -9.10
N ALA A 762 1.81 16.55 -10.12
CA ALA A 762 2.37 16.39 -11.46
C ALA A 762 2.60 17.72 -12.18
N SER A 763 1.85 18.77 -11.84
CA SER A 763 1.96 20.09 -12.50
C SER A 763 3.29 20.78 -12.15
N SER A 764 3.83 20.50 -10.96
CA SER A 764 5.13 20.99 -10.53
C SER A 764 6.29 20.53 -11.43
N VAL A 765 6.17 19.36 -12.07
CA VAL A 765 7.23 18.81 -12.95
C VAL A 765 7.41 19.67 -14.19
N GLY A 766 6.31 20.12 -14.81
CA GLY A 766 6.36 20.98 -15.99
C GLY A 766 6.98 22.35 -15.69
N SER A 767 6.56 22.97 -14.59
CA SER A 767 7.10 24.26 -14.14
C SER A 767 8.59 24.16 -13.80
N PHE A 768 8.98 23.10 -13.09
CA PHE A 768 10.37 22.81 -12.76
C PHE A 768 11.24 22.64 -14.02
N MET A 769 10.74 21.88 -15.00
CA MET A 769 11.44 21.61 -16.24
C MET A 769 11.70 22.89 -17.06
N ILE A 770 10.71 23.77 -17.20
CA ILE A 770 10.87 25.03 -17.94
C ILE A 770 11.84 25.97 -17.23
N TRP A 771 11.85 25.98 -15.90
CA TRP A 771 12.69 26.88 -15.11
C TRP A 771 14.15 26.42 -15.02
N ILE A 772 14.38 25.14 -14.74
CA ILE A 772 15.72 24.58 -14.50
C ILE A 772 16.34 24.03 -15.79
N GLY A 773 15.53 23.53 -16.73
CA GLY A 773 16.00 22.89 -17.95
C GLY A 773 16.95 23.75 -18.81
N PRO A 774 16.65 25.04 -19.08
CA PRO A 774 17.54 25.90 -19.87
C PRO A 774 18.92 26.15 -19.24
N THR A 775 19.13 25.80 -17.96
CA THR A 775 20.40 26.02 -17.26
C THR A 775 21.56 25.29 -17.93
N SER A 776 21.38 24.03 -18.34
CA SER A 776 22.44 23.29 -19.05
C SER A 776 22.69 23.88 -20.42
N SER A 777 21.63 24.30 -21.12
CA SER A 777 21.72 24.84 -22.48
C SER A 777 22.58 26.10 -22.61
N ILE A 778 22.63 26.94 -21.56
CA ILE A 778 23.52 28.10 -21.53
C ILE A 778 25.00 27.67 -21.66
N PHE A 779 25.37 26.58 -21.00
CA PHE A 779 26.73 26.05 -21.03
C PHE A 779 27.00 25.21 -22.27
N ASP A 780 25.99 24.49 -22.77
CA ASP A 780 26.07 23.85 -24.09
C ASP A 780 26.36 24.90 -25.17
N PHE A 781 25.64 26.03 -25.19
CA PHE A 781 25.87 27.12 -26.14
C PHE A 781 27.24 27.77 -26.00
N THR A 782 27.68 27.99 -24.77
CA THR A 782 29.03 28.51 -24.51
C THR A 782 30.09 27.56 -25.05
N THR A 783 29.88 26.25 -24.87
CA THR A 783 30.76 25.20 -25.39
C THR A 783 30.71 25.13 -26.91
N TYR A 784 29.54 25.29 -27.55
CA TYR A 784 29.45 25.35 -29.02
C TYR A 784 30.22 26.53 -29.58
N ILE A 785 30.05 27.72 -28.99
CA ILE A 785 30.76 28.93 -29.41
C ILE A 785 32.26 28.75 -29.24
N PHE A 786 32.70 28.25 -28.08
CA PHE A 786 34.11 28.01 -27.81
C PHE A 786 34.72 26.96 -28.74
N MET A 787 34.04 25.84 -28.94
CA MET A 787 34.53 24.76 -29.81
C MET A 787 34.60 25.20 -31.27
N TYR A 788 33.56 25.87 -31.79
CA TYR A 788 33.48 26.28 -33.18
C TYR A 788 34.42 27.45 -33.51
N PHE A 789 34.48 28.50 -32.68
CA PHE A 789 35.26 29.69 -33.03
C PHE A 789 36.70 29.66 -32.54
N VAL A 790 37.02 28.89 -31.50
CA VAL A 790 38.33 28.93 -30.84
C VAL A 790 39.04 27.59 -30.89
N PHE A 791 38.43 26.54 -30.34
CA PHE A 791 39.15 25.29 -30.06
C PHE A 791 39.42 24.46 -31.33
N CYS A 792 38.38 24.17 -32.13
CA CYS A 792 38.55 23.41 -33.36
C CYS A 792 39.45 24.14 -34.38
N PRO A 793 39.31 25.47 -34.60
CA PRO A 793 40.25 26.20 -35.46
C PRO A 793 41.69 26.11 -34.98
N LEU A 794 41.94 26.26 -33.69
CA LEU A 794 43.31 26.27 -33.13
C LEU A 794 44.00 24.90 -33.23
N PHE A 795 43.28 23.81 -32.95
CA PHE A 795 43.88 22.48 -32.82
C PHE A 795 43.73 21.58 -34.06
N VAL A 796 42.78 21.86 -34.95
CA VAL A 796 42.52 21.03 -36.14
C VAL A 796 42.98 21.73 -37.43
N SER A 797 42.52 22.96 -37.67
CA SER A 797 42.67 23.64 -38.98
C SER A 797 43.66 24.81 -38.99
N GLY A 798 44.44 25.01 -37.93
CA GLY A 798 45.47 26.04 -37.86
C GLY A 798 44.96 27.49 -37.89
N GLY A 799 43.73 27.73 -37.44
CA GLY A 799 43.08 29.05 -37.34
C GLY A 799 41.97 29.31 -38.36
N VAL A 800 41.68 28.35 -39.24
CA VAL A 800 40.64 28.49 -40.29
C VAL A 800 39.29 27.98 -39.78
N LEU A 801 38.22 28.76 -39.98
CA LEU A 801 36.85 28.37 -39.60
C LEU A 801 36.30 27.29 -40.53
N PHE A 802 35.30 26.52 -40.06
CA PHE A 802 34.74 25.40 -40.83
C PHE A 802 34.23 25.80 -42.22
N ASN A 803 33.55 26.94 -42.32
CA ASN A 803 32.98 27.43 -43.59
C ASN A 803 34.07 27.86 -44.59
N ASP A 804 35.27 28.23 -44.11
CA ASP A 804 36.38 28.69 -44.94
C ASP A 804 37.39 27.57 -45.27
N LEU A 805 37.17 26.36 -44.74
CA LEU A 805 38.03 25.18 -45.00
C LEU A 805 38.14 24.88 -46.49
N ALA A 806 37.02 24.97 -47.23
CA ALA A 806 36.97 24.70 -48.66
C ALA A 806 37.77 25.71 -49.49
N ALA A 807 38.09 26.89 -48.94
CA ALA A 807 38.94 27.89 -49.59
C ALA A 807 40.44 27.62 -49.37
N HIS A 808 40.81 26.87 -48.34
CA HIS A 808 42.21 26.66 -47.93
C HIS A 808 42.72 25.23 -48.19
N TYR A 809 41.82 24.25 -48.21
CA TYR A 809 42.14 22.84 -48.42
C TYR A 809 41.31 22.28 -49.58
N SER A 810 41.88 21.34 -50.33
CA SER A 810 41.22 20.72 -51.49
C SER A 810 41.42 19.20 -51.55
N GLY A 811 40.47 18.48 -52.14
CA GLY A 811 40.53 17.03 -52.31
C GLY A 811 40.47 16.27 -50.99
N ALA A 812 41.24 15.17 -50.86
CA ALA A 812 41.23 14.30 -49.68
C ALA A 812 41.61 15.02 -48.36
N GLN A 813 42.42 16.08 -48.43
CA GLN A 813 42.79 16.87 -47.25
C GLN A 813 41.62 17.67 -46.69
N LEU A 814 40.75 18.21 -47.55
CA LEU A 814 39.54 18.93 -47.11
C LEU A 814 38.60 17.99 -46.34
N ALA A 815 38.35 16.81 -46.89
CA ALA A 815 37.50 15.80 -46.26
C ALA A 815 38.05 15.36 -44.90
N LEU A 816 39.36 15.12 -44.80
CA LEU A 816 40.00 14.74 -43.55
C LEU A 816 39.91 15.87 -42.49
N MET A 817 40.17 17.13 -42.89
CA MET A 817 40.06 18.28 -41.97
C MET A 817 38.62 18.49 -41.50
N GLN A 818 37.63 18.38 -42.38
CA GLN A 818 36.21 18.48 -42.02
C GLN A 818 35.80 17.36 -41.06
N ALA A 819 36.19 16.12 -41.33
CA ALA A 819 35.89 14.98 -40.46
C ALA A 819 36.53 15.15 -39.07
N GLN A 820 37.80 15.55 -39.00
CA GLN A 820 38.48 15.81 -37.72
C GLN A 820 37.85 16.97 -36.95
N TYR A 821 37.42 18.03 -37.65
CA TYR A 821 36.78 19.18 -37.04
C TYR A 821 35.43 18.78 -36.41
N ILE A 822 34.61 18.03 -37.16
CA ILE A 822 33.32 17.51 -36.69
C ILE A 822 33.53 16.55 -35.51
N GLY A 823 34.44 15.59 -35.63
CA GLY A 823 34.72 14.61 -34.58
C GLY A 823 35.27 15.23 -33.30
N MET A 824 36.10 16.28 -33.41
CA MET A 824 36.58 17.05 -32.25
C MET A 824 35.44 17.83 -31.57
N PHE A 825 34.58 18.48 -32.35
CA PHE A 825 33.41 19.20 -31.83
C PHE A 825 32.47 18.25 -31.08
N GLN A 826 32.13 17.12 -31.71
CA GLN A 826 31.26 16.10 -31.16
C GLN A 826 31.86 15.49 -29.88
N ALA A 827 33.16 15.20 -29.85
CA ALA A 827 33.84 14.69 -28.66
C ALA A 827 33.80 15.69 -27.49
N GLY A 828 34.07 16.97 -27.77
CA GLY A 828 34.07 18.03 -26.76
C GLY A 828 32.70 18.18 -26.10
N TRP A 829 31.65 18.30 -26.92
CA TRP A 829 30.29 18.41 -26.40
C TRP A 829 29.83 17.12 -25.72
N PHE A 830 30.17 15.94 -26.24
CA PHE A 830 29.85 14.66 -25.60
C PHE A 830 30.40 14.56 -24.17
N VAL A 831 31.65 14.95 -23.95
CA VAL A 831 32.26 14.95 -22.61
C VAL A 831 31.63 16.04 -21.71
N GLU A 832 31.41 17.24 -22.23
CA GLU A 832 30.81 18.33 -21.46
C GLU A 832 29.37 18.02 -21.03
N SER A 833 28.54 17.53 -21.96
CA SER A 833 27.16 17.10 -21.69
C SER A 833 27.10 16.03 -20.62
N MET A 834 28.04 15.08 -20.62
CA MET A 834 28.05 14.05 -19.58
C MET A 834 28.36 14.64 -18.20
N TRP A 835 29.35 15.54 -18.10
CA TRP A 835 29.70 16.19 -16.84
C TRP A 835 28.55 17.05 -16.33
N SER A 836 27.93 17.86 -17.18
CA SER A 836 26.82 18.73 -16.80
C SER A 836 25.59 17.93 -16.36
N GLN A 837 25.18 16.92 -17.13
CA GLN A 837 24.00 16.10 -16.83
C GLN A 837 24.18 15.21 -15.60
N THR A 838 25.37 14.64 -15.35
CA THR A 838 25.57 13.84 -14.13
C THR A 838 25.77 14.67 -12.88
N LEU A 839 26.46 15.81 -12.97
CA LEU A 839 26.66 16.68 -11.81
C LEU A 839 25.37 17.40 -11.42
N VAL A 840 24.44 17.64 -12.36
CA VAL A 840 23.13 18.21 -12.02
C VAL A 840 22.36 17.35 -11.03
N ILE A 841 22.49 16.02 -11.10
CA ILE A 841 21.87 15.08 -10.15
C ILE A 841 22.24 15.47 -8.72
N HIS A 842 23.50 15.84 -8.50
CA HIS A 842 23.97 16.31 -7.19
C HIS A 842 23.49 17.73 -6.87
N MET A 843 23.27 18.58 -7.86
CA MET A 843 22.85 19.97 -7.65
C MET A 843 21.37 20.10 -7.28
N ILE A 844 20.47 19.37 -7.95
CA ILE A 844 19.01 19.57 -7.85
C ILE A 844 18.30 18.54 -6.97
N ARG A 845 19.03 17.58 -6.39
CA ARG A 845 18.53 16.63 -5.37
C ARG A 845 18.05 17.28 -4.06
N THR A 846 18.52 18.49 -3.76
CA THR A 846 18.38 19.15 -2.46
C THR A 846 18.38 20.66 -2.62
N PRO A 847 17.57 21.41 -1.84
CA PRO A 847 17.67 22.87 -1.77
C PRO A 847 19.00 23.34 -1.16
N LYS A 848 19.67 22.50 -0.37
CA LYS A 848 20.92 22.81 0.34
C LYS A 848 22.13 22.87 -0.59
N LEU A 849 23.25 23.38 -0.10
CA LEU A 849 24.51 23.34 -0.84
C LEU A 849 25.00 21.88 -0.96
N PRO A 850 25.17 21.37 -2.18
CA PRO A 850 25.56 19.99 -2.41
C PRO A 850 27.01 19.75 -1.98
N PHE A 851 27.33 18.51 -1.60
CA PHE A 851 28.62 18.03 -1.08
C PHE A 851 29.08 18.60 0.28
N ILE A 852 28.59 19.80 0.64
CA ILE A 852 28.92 20.50 1.88
C ILE A 852 27.83 20.29 2.93
N GLN A 853 26.59 20.71 2.61
CA GLN A 853 25.46 20.69 3.56
C GLN A 853 24.59 19.43 3.41
N SER A 854 24.48 18.89 2.20
CA SER A 854 23.79 17.63 1.92
C SER A 854 24.62 16.80 0.96
N ARG A 855 24.82 15.52 1.29
CA ARG A 855 25.66 14.61 0.52
C ARG A 855 24.83 13.47 -0.07
N ALA A 856 25.10 13.19 -1.33
CA ALA A 856 24.56 12.01 -1.99
C ALA A 856 24.99 10.73 -1.30
N SER A 857 24.17 9.69 -1.42
CA SER A 857 24.56 8.38 -0.93
C SER A 857 25.80 7.88 -1.69
N ALA A 858 26.56 7.00 -1.05
CA ALA A 858 27.76 6.42 -1.66
C ALA A 858 27.47 5.75 -3.03
N PRO A 859 26.37 4.99 -3.21
CA PRO A 859 26.02 4.43 -4.51
C PRO A 859 25.80 5.49 -5.61
N VAL A 860 25.08 6.57 -5.30
CA VAL A 860 24.80 7.65 -6.27
C VAL A 860 26.10 8.34 -6.67
N THR A 861 26.95 8.64 -5.69
CA THR A 861 28.25 9.29 -5.94
C THR A 861 29.16 8.38 -6.77
N LEU A 862 29.26 7.09 -6.42
CA LEU A 862 30.13 6.16 -7.13
C LEU A 862 29.68 5.96 -8.58
N LEU A 863 28.38 5.76 -8.82
CA LEU A 863 27.88 5.50 -10.17
C LEU A 863 27.96 6.75 -11.06
N THR A 864 27.61 7.93 -10.55
CA THR A 864 27.75 9.18 -11.31
C THR A 864 29.21 9.50 -11.65
N MET A 865 30.13 9.36 -10.70
CA MET A 865 31.56 9.60 -10.95
C MET A 865 32.17 8.54 -11.88
N THR A 866 31.71 7.29 -11.79
CA THR A 866 32.10 6.23 -12.74
C THR A 866 31.61 6.55 -14.15
N GLY A 867 30.36 7.01 -14.29
CA GLY A 867 29.80 7.43 -15.57
C GLY A 867 30.61 8.56 -16.22
N ILE A 868 30.96 9.59 -15.42
CA ILE A 868 31.83 10.70 -15.85
C ILE A 868 33.18 10.16 -16.32
N ALA A 869 33.84 9.31 -15.52
CA ALA A 869 35.15 8.76 -15.85
C ALA A 869 35.13 7.93 -17.13
N VAL A 870 34.15 7.03 -17.27
CA VAL A 870 34.01 6.16 -18.45
C VAL A 870 33.82 6.99 -19.72
N LEU A 871 32.89 7.94 -19.75
CA LEU A 871 32.66 8.75 -20.96
C LEU A 871 33.82 9.69 -21.28
N THR A 872 34.52 10.19 -20.27
CA THR A 872 35.70 11.04 -20.49
C THR A 872 36.84 10.25 -21.14
N ILE A 873 36.97 8.95 -20.82
CA ILE A 873 38.02 8.09 -21.38
C ILE A 873 37.71 7.67 -22.82
N ILE A 874 36.44 7.49 -23.19
CA ILE A 874 36.05 6.90 -24.49
C ILE A 874 36.67 7.59 -25.70
N PRO A 875 36.67 8.93 -25.84
CA PRO A 875 37.32 9.61 -26.98
C PRO A 875 38.82 9.30 -27.16
N PHE A 876 39.49 8.80 -26.12
CA PHE A 876 40.90 8.40 -26.14
C PHE A 876 41.12 6.92 -26.49
N THR A 877 40.04 6.15 -26.67
CA THR A 877 40.10 4.71 -26.92
C THR A 877 39.89 4.38 -28.40
N PRO A 878 40.34 3.20 -28.87
CA PRO A 878 40.01 2.70 -30.21
C PRO A 878 38.49 2.59 -30.46
N PHE A 879 37.72 2.36 -29.39
CA PHE A 879 36.27 2.37 -29.46
C PHE A 879 35.72 3.78 -29.74
N GLY A 880 36.29 4.81 -29.13
CA GLY A 880 35.93 6.21 -29.41
C GLY A 880 36.25 6.61 -30.85
N THR A 881 37.40 6.20 -31.39
CA THR A 881 37.73 6.47 -32.80
C THR A 881 36.76 5.75 -33.76
N ALA A 882 36.28 4.56 -33.39
CA ALA A 882 35.26 3.85 -34.14
C ALA A 882 33.88 4.52 -34.07
N LEU A 883 33.62 5.31 -33.03
CA LEU A 883 32.44 6.17 -32.91
C LEU A 883 32.59 7.50 -33.67
N GLY A 884 33.72 7.75 -34.35
CA GLY A 884 33.98 9.02 -35.03
C GLY A 884 34.53 10.13 -34.13
N PHE A 885 34.91 9.83 -32.88
CA PHE A 885 35.52 10.81 -31.99
C PHE A 885 37.00 11.05 -32.30
N VAL A 886 37.43 12.29 -32.05
CA VAL A 886 38.84 12.67 -32.02
C VAL A 886 39.28 12.84 -30.57
N ALA A 887 40.48 12.36 -30.23
CA ALA A 887 41.05 12.49 -28.90
C ALA A 887 41.20 13.96 -28.51
N LEU A 888 40.60 14.34 -27.37
CA LEU A 888 40.59 15.72 -26.89
C LEU A 888 41.97 16.12 -26.34
N PRO A 889 42.58 17.22 -26.78
CA PRO A 889 43.79 17.74 -26.17
C PRO A 889 43.58 18.06 -24.68
N ALA A 890 44.62 17.86 -23.86
CA ALA A 890 44.55 18.15 -22.42
C ALA A 890 44.13 19.61 -22.12
N ALA A 891 44.43 20.55 -23.03
CA ALA A 891 44.01 21.95 -22.96
C ALA A 891 42.48 22.13 -22.89
N TYR A 892 41.69 21.20 -23.45
CA TYR A 892 40.24 21.25 -23.36
C TYR A 892 39.74 21.20 -21.91
N PHE A 893 40.37 20.37 -21.07
CA PHE A 893 39.98 20.23 -19.68
C PHE A 893 40.24 21.49 -18.84
N ALA A 894 41.19 22.33 -19.26
CA ALA A 894 41.43 23.64 -18.65
C ALA A 894 40.26 24.61 -18.88
N TYR A 895 39.51 24.46 -19.99
CA TYR A 895 38.24 25.16 -20.23
C TYR A 895 37.07 24.47 -19.50
N LEU A 896 36.99 23.14 -19.60
CA LEU A 896 35.86 22.37 -19.09
C LEU A 896 35.68 22.53 -17.58
N ILE A 897 36.76 22.48 -16.79
CA ILE A 897 36.67 22.55 -15.33
C ILE A 897 36.02 23.88 -14.85
N PRO A 898 36.50 25.07 -15.26
CA PRO A 898 35.82 26.33 -14.95
C PRO A 898 34.38 26.40 -15.46
N CYS A 899 34.13 25.89 -16.67
CA CYS A 899 32.79 25.87 -17.27
C CYS A 899 31.80 25.10 -16.38
N ILE A 900 32.17 23.90 -15.93
CA ILE A 900 31.36 23.06 -15.05
C ILE A 900 31.20 23.68 -13.66
N LEU A 901 32.24 24.31 -13.10
CA LEU A 901 32.11 25.02 -11.82
C LEU A 901 31.12 26.18 -11.89
N LEU A 902 31.17 26.97 -12.97
CA LEU A 902 30.19 28.03 -13.22
C LEU A 902 28.78 27.47 -13.41
N TYR A 903 28.64 26.33 -14.09
CA TYR A 903 27.38 25.62 -14.21
C TYR A 903 26.81 25.22 -12.85
N MET A 904 27.62 24.63 -11.98
CA MET A 904 27.21 24.26 -10.62
C MET A 904 26.75 25.49 -9.81
N VAL A 905 27.43 26.62 -9.97
CA VAL A 905 27.05 27.89 -9.32
C VAL A 905 25.73 28.43 -9.89
N LEU A 906 25.53 28.39 -11.21
CA LEU A 906 24.29 28.84 -11.84
C LEU A 906 23.11 27.95 -11.45
N ALA A 907 23.26 26.64 -11.54
CA ALA A 907 22.25 25.66 -11.13
C ALA A 907 21.87 25.85 -9.65
N THR A 908 22.86 26.10 -8.78
CA THR A 908 22.62 26.39 -7.35
C THR A 908 21.91 27.72 -7.12
N SER A 909 22.13 28.71 -7.98
CA SER A 909 21.47 30.01 -7.89
C SER A 909 20.02 29.93 -8.38
N LEU A 910 19.79 29.27 -9.52
CA LEU A 910 18.47 29.09 -10.11
C LEU A 910 17.57 28.21 -9.25
N LYS A 911 18.10 27.14 -8.63
CA LYS A 911 17.31 26.35 -7.67
C LYS A 911 16.90 27.17 -6.45
N LYS A 912 17.75 28.07 -5.94
CA LYS A 912 17.39 28.97 -4.82
C LYS A 912 16.32 29.98 -5.25
N ALA A 913 16.39 30.49 -6.48
CA ALA A 913 15.36 31.36 -7.03
C ALA A 913 14.01 30.62 -7.19
N TYR A 914 14.05 29.37 -7.69
CA TYR A 914 12.87 28.51 -7.82
C TYR A 914 12.19 28.28 -6.46
N VAL A 915 12.96 27.91 -5.44
CA VAL A 915 12.45 27.71 -4.07
C VAL A 915 11.84 28.99 -3.49
N ARG A 916 12.41 30.17 -3.78
CA ARG A 916 11.83 31.45 -3.35
C ARG A 916 10.50 31.76 -4.04
N HIS A 917 10.31 31.33 -5.29
CA HIS A 917 9.11 31.62 -6.06
C HIS A 917 7.98 30.62 -5.78
N TYR A 918 8.30 29.32 -5.80
CA TYR A 918 7.34 28.22 -5.65
C TYR A 918 7.28 27.64 -4.23
N GLY A 919 8.10 28.13 -3.30
CA GLY A 919 8.15 27.69 -1.90
C GLY A 919 8.93 26.39 -1.66
N GLU A 920 8.97 25.48 -2.65
CA GLU A 920 9.54 24.14 -2.50
C GLU A 920 10.32 23.70 -3.75
N LEU A 921 11.34 22.84 -3.55
CA LEU A 921 12.13 22.29 -4.67
C LEU A 921 11.54 20.97 -5.20
N LEU A 922 11.30 20.03 -4.28
CA LEU A 922 10.88 18.65 -4.55
C LEU A 922 9.39 18.46 -4.29
#